data_AF-A0A1V5WYH5-F1
#
_entry.id   AF-A0A1V5WYH5-F1
#
_cell.length_a   1.000
_cell.length_b   1.000
_cell.length_c   1.000
_cell.angle_alpha   90.00
_cell.angle_beta   90.00
_cell.angle_gamma   90.00
#
_symmetry.space_group_name_H-M   'P 1'
#
loop_
_entity.id
_entity.type
_entity.pdbx_description
1 polymer ?
#
loop_
_entity_poly.entity_id
_entity_poly.type
_entity_poly.pdbx_seq_one_letter_code
_entity_poly.pdbx_strand_id
1 'polypeptide(L)'
;MIIHGFQLVDERYVAEIKSQARLYRHVQTGAQLLSLINDDENKVFGITFRTPPKDSTGVAHILEHSVLCGSRKYPVKEPFVELLKSSLKTFLNAFTYPDKTCYPVASQNTQDFYNLIDVYLDAVFFPNLTPEVLMQEGWHFEAESESSPLTIQGVVFGEMKGVYSSPDSVLGETTQQSLFPDNTYGLDSGGNPRDIPRLTFEAFKAFHENYYHPSNARVYFWGDDDPDERLRLVDAYLQQFQAKKIDSTIAIQQPFSSPRYIEKKYASSEPSETDRAMVTVNWLLPEVTDPQTTLAFQILDHALLGTPASPLRKALIDSGLGEDLTGAGVETDLRQMYFSTGLKGIDRNRAEDVETLITKELQALVDQGIPRDLLDASLHSTEFHLREANTGSYPRGLIFMLQSLRSWLYDADPLGPLAFEKPLESIKAKVREGGYFEKLIRDHLLENPHRSRVLLVPDPEEGARRDAQEQQFLSERRKGLTDDDVRQVMEQARHLKERQQTPDSEEALATIPTLSIEDLPRLGKRIAQERLPLGTQEEAVCFHDQNTFGIAYLDIAFDMSVVPQQDIPLLPLFGRALLETGTAQQDFVTLSRRISANTGGIWPDMFLSTTQQGTTSAWFMLRGKAMLDKGEELTRIMREVLQSARFEDRERIRQLLLEEKAQMEMGIIPSGHGMVDARIRSRYSEAAWLSEQTGGISYLFFVRDLLSRFEEMWPSVLERLQGLRRRLFNQRHIRVNITLDEAGLGQFKPHVEALFHELPNERVETQTWDRSVDLTSEGLTIPAQVHYVGKGGNLRDQGYTFHGSALVIGRFLRTSWLWDQVRVQGGAYGAFCRLDRLSGVFTFTSYRDPNLERTLRVFDETAEALARVSLPRKELEKNILGAIGDLDAYMLPDAKGHVAFLRSLTGQTQETLDQIRREVFETEEQHFRDFAAALGRLKEQSTLAVLGGEESIRKVAGPLGLHVIPVL
;
A
#
# COMPACT_ATOMS: atom_id res chain seq x y z
N MET A 1 -0.49 -37.85 -19.00
CA MET A 1 -0.72 -38.46 -17.67
C MET A 1 -1.87 -37.70 -17.02
N ILE A 2 -2.81 -38.38 -16.36
CA ILE A 2 -3.90 -37.74 -15.61
C ILE A 2 -3.61 -37.95 -14.12
N ILE A 3 -3.65 -36.88 -13.34
CA ILE A 3 -3.40 -36.88 -11.90
C ILE A 3 -4.55 -36.12 -11.24
N HIS A 4 -5.28 -36.74 -10.31
CA HIS A 4 -6.45 -36.13 -9.64
C HIS A 4 -7.43 -35.45 -10.62
N GLY A 5 -7.81 -36.12 -11.70
CA GLY A 5 -8.72 -35.54 -12.70
C GLY A 5 -8.13 -34.46 -13.62
N PHE A 6 -6.86 -34.07 -13.45
CA PHE A 6 -6.17 -33.07 -14.27
C PHE A 6 -5.24 -33.70 -15.31
N GLN A 7 -5.30 -33.17 -16.52
CA GLN A 7 -4.35 -33.43 -17.59
C GLN A 7 -3.33 -32.28 -17.67
N LEU A 8 -2.03 -32.61 -17.65
CA LEU A 8 -0.97 -31.64 -17.94
C LEU A 8 -1.03 -31.21 -19.41
N VAL A 9 -1.08 -29.89 -19.64
CA VAL A 9 -1.19 -29.25 -20.95
C VAL A 9 0.14 -28.66 -21.40
N ASP A 10 0.85 -27.98 -20.49
CA ASP A 10 2.15 -27.37 -20.76
C ASP A 10 3.03 -27.46 -19.49
N GLU A 11 4.34 -27.60 -19.69
CA GLU A 11 5.35 -27.64 -18.63
C GLU A 11 6.64 -26.99 -19.12
N ARG A 12 7.11 -25.96 -18.40
CA ARG A 12 8.38 -25.28 -18.68
C ARG A 12 8.89 -24.51 -17.48
N TYR A 13 10.20 -24.30 -17.46
CA TYR A 13 10.84 -23.45 -16.47
C TYR A 13 10.82 -21.98 -16.91
N VAL A 14 10.43 -21.08 -16.01
CA VAL A 14 10.46 -19.62 -16.22
C VAL A 14 11.59 -19.05 -15.37
N ALA A 15 12.69 -18.66 -16.04
CA ALA A 15 13.94 -18.28 -15.37
C ALA A 15 13.80 -16.97 -14.59
N GLU A 16 13.05 -16.02 -15.15
CA GLU A 16 12.80 -14.69 -14.61
C GLU A 16 12.22 -14.71 -13.19
N ILE A 17 11.42 -15.73 -12.89
CA ILE A 17 10.77 -15.93 -11.58
C ILE A 17 11.24 -17.21 -10.87
N LYS A 18 12.31 -17.85 -11.39
CA LYS A 18 12.90 -19.10 -10.90
C LYS A 18 11.87 -20.19 -10.55
N SER A 19 10.86 -20.37 -11.40
CA SER A 19 9.74 -21.28 -11.11
C SER A 19 9.57 -22.33 -12.19
N GLN A 20 9.31 -23.58 -11.77
CA GLN A 20 8.79 -24.61 -12.66
C GLN A 20 7.29 -24.37 -12.83
N ALA A 21 6.87 -24.04 -14.05
CA ALA A 21 5.46 -23.80 -14.37
C ALA A 21 4.82 -25.04 -14.98
N ARG A 22 3.64 -25.40 -14.49
CA ARG A 22 2.80 -26.48 -15.02
C ARG A 22 1.37 -25.97 -15.22
N LEU A 23 0.89 -26.01 -16.45
CA LEU A 23 -0.50 -25.68 -16.80
C LEU A 23 -1.29 -26.98 -16.96
N TYR A 24 -2.37 -27.09 -16.21
CA TYR A 24 -3.27 -28.23 -16.23
C TYR A 24 -4.66 -27.87 -16.74
N ARG A 25 -5.38 -28.88 -17.21
CA ARG A 25 -6.81 -28.80 -17.53
C ARG A 25 -7.54 -29.94 -16.83
N HIS A 26 -8.57 -29.60 -16.06
CA HIS A 26 -9.45 -30.60 -15.45
C HIS A 26 -10.27 -31.30 -16.53
N VAL A 27 -10.23 -32.63 -16.57
CA VAL A 27 -10.78 -33.42 -17.68
C VAL A 27 -12.31 -33.30 -17.76
N GLN A 28 -13.00 -33.28 -16.62
CA GLN A 28 -14.46 -33.31 -16.57
C GLN A 28 -15.11 -31.94 -16.79
N THR A 29 -14.47 -30.85 -16.34
CA THR A 29 -15.06 -29.50 -16.38
C THR A 29 -14.38 -28.56 -17.38
N GLY A 30 -13.15 -28.85 -17.80
CA GLY A 30 -12.33 -27.98 -18.63
C GLY A 30 -11.65 -26.82 -17.88
N ALA A 31 -11.83 -26.71 -16.56
CA ALA A 31 -11.17 -25.70 -15.72
C ALA A 31 -9.65 -25.74 -15.90
N GLN A 32 -9.00 -24.58 -15.91
CA GLN A 32 -7.55 -24.48 -16.04
C GLN A 32 -6.90 -24.21 -14.69
N LEU A 33 -5.75 -24.85 -14.45
CA LEU A 33 -4.95 -24.64 -13.24
C LEU A 33 -3.50 -24.35 -13.62
N LEU A 34 -2.98 -23.19 -13.21
CA LEU A 34 -1.57 -22.85 -13.34
C LEU A 34 -0.85 -23.06 -12.00
N SER A 35 0.10 -23.97 -11.97
CA SER A 35 0.91 -24.29 -10.79
C SER A 35 2.35 -23.82 -11.01
N LEU A 36 2.76 -22.78 -10.28
CA LEU A 36 4.13 -22.30 -10.22
C LEU A 36 4.82 -22.87 -8.97
N ILE A 37 5.89 -23.62 -9.17
CA ILE A 37 6.59 -24.38 -8.13
C ILE A 37 7.99 -23.77 -7.94
N ASN A 38 8.29 -23.32 -6.72
CA ASN A 38 9.54 -22.65 -6.35
C ASN A 38 9.76 -22.73 -4.82
N ASP A 39 10.83 -22.11 -4.33
CA ASP A 39 11.24 -22.14 -2.92
C ASP A 39 10.68 -20.96 -2.09
N ASP A 40 9.64 -20.25 -2.58
CA ASP A 40 9.02 -19.17 -1.82
C ASP A 40 8.06 -19.73 -0.76
N GLU A 41 8.40 -19.49 0.50
CA GLU A 41 7.60 -19.94 1.65
C GLU A 41 6.22 -19.29 1.71
N ASN A 42 6.06 -18.10 1.12
CA ASN A 42 4.80 -17.37 1.12
C ASN A 42 3.90 -17.81 -0.04
N LYS A 43 3.19 -18.90 0.20
CA LYS A 43 2.33 -19.57 -0.79
C LYS A 43 1.19 -18.67 -1.17
N VAL A 44 0.77 -18.72 -2.43
CA VAL A 44 -0.40 -17.99 -2.92
C VAL A 44 -1.29 -18.94 -3.68
N PHE A 45 -2.58 -18.87 -3.37
CA PHE A 45 -3.65 -19.47 -4.14
C PHE A 45 -4.55 -18.36 -4.64
N GLY A 46 -5.11 -18.53 -5.82
CA GLY A 46 -6.27 -17.74 -6.21
C GLY A 46 -7.15 -18.47 -7.20
N ILE A 47 -8.44 -18.19 -7.11
CA ILE A 47 -9.43 -18.60 -8.10
C ILE A 47 -10.07 -17.37 -8.71
N THR A 48 -10.13 -17.33 -10.03
CA THR A 48 -10.65 -16.19 -10.80
C THR A 48 -11.73 -16.65 -11.76
N PHE A 49 -12.82 -15.88 -11.83
CA PHE A 49 -13.91 -16.08 -12.78
C PHE A 49 -13.99 -14.88 -13.73
N ARG A 50 -14.29 -15.11 -15.02
CA ARG A 50 -14.72 -14.03 -15.92
C ARG A 50 -16.15 -13.67 -15.61
N THR A 51 -16.38 -12.44 -15.17
CA THR A 51 -17.67 -11.96 -14.64
C THR A 51 -18.11 -10.66 -15.33
N PRO A 52 -18.21 -10.62 -16.68
CA PRO A 52 -18.66 -9.40 -17.37
C PRO A 52 -20.10 -9.04 -16.97
N PRO A 53 -20.32 -7.88 -16.33
CA PRO A 53 -21.67 -7.38 -16.08
C PRO A 53 -22.42 -7.07 -17.38
N LYS A 54 -23.75 -7.02 -17.30
CA LYS A 54 -24.63 -6.64 -18.43
C LYS A 54 -25.31 -5.28 -18.21
N ASP A 55 -25.17 -4.74 -17.02
CA ASP A 55 -25.69 -3.45 -16.55
C ASP A 55 -24.81 -2.93 -15.40
N SER A 56 -25.11 -1.74 -14.89
CA SER A 56 -24.37 -1.12 -13.79
C SER A 56 -25.00 -1.39 -12.42
N THR A 57 -25.71 -2.51 -12.24
CA THR A 57 -26.31 -2.81 -10.93
C THR A 57 -25.29 -3.31 -9.90
N GLY A 58 -24.02 -3.48 -10.28
CA GLY A 58 -22.97 -3.97 -9.39
C GLY A 58 -23.06 -5.46 -9.05
N VAL A 59 -23.78 -6.27 -9.84
CA VAL A 59 -24.03 -7.68 -9.50
C VAL A 59 -22.76 -8.50 -9.26
N ALA A 60 -21.68 -8.21 -10.00
CA ALA A 60 -20.38 -8.87 -9.82
C ALA A 60 -19.75 -8.52 -8.46
N HIS A 61 -19.80 -7.24 -8.07
CA HIS A 61 -19.28 -6.75 -6.80
C HIS A 61 -20.11 -7.23 -5.60
N ILE A 62 -21.44 -7.17 -5.72
CA ILE A 62 -22.35 -7.68 -4.69
C ILE A 62 -22.15 -9.19 -4.48
N LEU A 63 -21.94 -9.97 -5.56
CA LEU A 63 -21.61 -11.38 -5.43
C LEU A 63 -20.24 -11.61 -4.79
N GLU A 64 -19.27 -10.76 -5.08
CA GLU A 64 -17.95 -10.87 -4.48
C GLU A 64 -18.00 -10.85 -2.95
N HIS A 65 -18.73 -9.89 -2.40
CA HIS A 65 -19.07 -9.85 -0.98
C HIS A 65 -19.91 -11.06 -0.54
N SER A 66 -21.00 -11.32 -1.26
CA SER A 66 -22.04 -12.28 -0.81
C SER A 66 -21.58 -13.73 -0.76
N VAL A 67 -20.66 -14.16 -1.64
CA VAL A 67 -20.15 -15.54 -1.59
C VAL A 67 -19.32 -15.80 -0.33
N LEU A 68 -18.81 -14.73 0.29
CA LEU A 68 -18.06 -14.78 1.54
C LEU A 68 -18.97 -14.67 2.78
N CYS A 69 -20.31 -14.68 2.62
CA CYS A 69 -21.32 -14.65 3.68
C CYS A 69 -21.87 -16.05 4.04
N GLY A 70 -20.98 -17.05 4.10
CA GLY A 70 -21.32 -18.43 4.44
C GLY A 70 -21.49 -19.34 3.23
N SER A 71 -21.21 -20.62 3.43
CA SER A 71 -21.25 -21.65 2.40
C SER A 71 -21.80 -22.96 2.94
N ARG A 72 -21.89 -23.98 2.09
CA ARG A 72 -22.41 -25.31 2.43
C ARG A 72 -21.64 -25.96 3.59
N LYS A 73 -20.31 -25.93 3.56
CA LYS A 73 -19.44 -26.47 4.61
C LYS A 73 -19.32 -25.55 5.81
N TYR A 74 -19.41 -24.24 5.57
CA TYR A 74 -19.14 -23.21 6.57
C TYR A 74 -20.37 -22.29 6.72
N PRO A 75 -21.45 -22.77 7.37
CA PRO A 75 -22.71 -22.04 7.47
C PRO A 75 -22.70 -20.98 8.59
N VAL A 76 -21.62 -20.20 8.66
CA VAL A 76 -21.51 -19.01 9.53
C VAL A 76 -21.83 -17.76 8.71
N LYS A 77 -22.18 -16.65 9.37
CA LYS A 77 -22.59 -15.41 8.67
C LYS A 77 -21.44 -14.76 7.93
N GLU A 78 -20.23 -14.77 8.52
CA GLU A 78 -19.05 -14.12 7.97
C GLU A 78 -17.78 -15.00 8.10
N PRO A 79 -17.67 -16.11 7.35
CA PRO A 79 -16.47 -16.96 7.36
C PRO A 79 -15.18 -16.18 7.12
N PHE A 80 -15.22 -15.20 6.22
CA PHE A 80 -14.08 -14.34 5.91
C PHE A 80 -13.55 -13.60 7.15
N VAL A 81 -14.44 -13.08 7.99
CA VAL A 81 -14.09 -12.37 9.22
C VAL A 81 -13.53 -13.33 10.27
N GLU A 82 -14.06 -14.55 10.36
CA GLU A 82 -13.49 -15.55 11.27
C GLU A 82 -12.08 -15.99 10.82
N LEU A 83 -11.83 -16.12 9.52
CA LEU A 83 -10.47 -16.34 8.99
C LEU A 83 -9.53 -15.17 9.28
N LEU A 84 -10.00 -13.92 9.15
CA LEU A 84 -9.20 -12.73 9.49
C LEU A 84 -8.71 -12.76 10.95
N LYS A 85 -9.50 -13.32 11.85
CA LYS A 85 -9.19 -13.41 13.29
C LYS A 85 -8.37 -14.64 13.66
N SER A 86 -8.47 -15.73 12.91
CA SER A 86 -7.99 -17.06 13.32
C SER A 86 -6.94 -17.71 12.39
N SER A 87 -6.51 -17.00 11.33
CA SER A 87 -5.47 -17.45 10.40
C SER A 87 -4.13 -16.75 10.59
N LEU A 88 -3.07 -17.38 10.07
CA LEU A 88 -1.75 -16.76 9.89
C LEU A 88 -1.56 -16.21 8.47
N LYS A 89 -2.67 -15.79 7.85
CA LYS A 89 -2.65 -15.26 6.48
C LYS A 89 -1.62 -14.14 6.36
N THR A 90 -0.86 -14.18 5.27
CA THR A 90 -0.08 -13.03 4.81
C THR A 90 -0.92 -12.18 3.85
N PHE A 91 -1.93 -12.77 3.21
CA PHE A 91 -2.90 -12.08 2.39
C PHE A 91 -4.25 -12.82 2.40
N LEU A 92 -5.34 -12.07 2.46
CA LEU A 92 -6.71 -12.59 2.45
C LEU A 92 -7.59 -11.45 1.96
N ASN A 93 -8.08 -11.56 0.73
CA ASN A 93 -8.95 -10.56 0.14
C ASN A 93 -9.71 -11.15 -1.05
N ALA A 94 -10.62 -10.36 -1.61
CA ALA A 94 -11.21 -10.58 -2.90
C ALA A 94 -11.27 -9.26 -3.68
N PHE A 95 -11.39 -9.34 -5.01
CA PHE A 95 -11.34 -8.19 -5.89
C PHE A 95 -12.35 -8.33 -7.02
N THR A 96 -13.13 -7.28 -7.26
CA THR A 96 -13.96 -7.14 -8.46
C THR A 96 -13.31 -6.16 -9.44
N TYR A 97 -12.85 -6.67 -10.56
CA TYR A 97 -12.40 -5.89 -11.72
C TYR A 97 -13.57 -5.71 -12.71
N PRO A 98 -13.41 -4.88 -13.75
CA PRO A 98 -14.46 -4.65 -14.75
C PRO A 98 -14.99 -5.91 -15.46
N ASP A 99 -14.22 -7.00 -15.51
CA ASP A 99 -14.59 -8.24 -16.22
C ASP A 99 -14.19 -9.54 -15.53
N LYS A 100 -13.63 -9.47 -14.31
CA LYS A 100 -13.22 -10.64 -13.54
C LYS A 100 -13.41 -10.41 -12.04
N THR A 101 -13.64 -11.49 -11.33
CA THR A 101 -13.65 -11.51 -9.87
C THR A 101 -12.60 -12.50 -9.39
N CYS A 102 -11.70 -12.04 -8.52
CA CYS A 102 -10.52 -12.78 -8.06
C CYS A 102 -10.60 -13.01 -6.55
N TYR A 103 -10.33 -14.23 -6.10
CA TYR A 103 -10.33 -14.60 -4.69
C TYR A 103 -8.97 -15.18 -4.26
N PRO A 104 -7.96 -14.34 -3.97
CA PRO A 104 -6.65 -14.79 -3.56
C PRO A 104 -6.44 -14.89 -2.04
N VAL A 105 -5.69 -15.90 -1.63
CA VAL A 105 -5.21 -16.08 -0.26
C VAL A 105 -3.72 -16.40 -0.28
N ALA A 106 -3.03 -16.02 0.79
CA ALA A 106 -1.62 -16.35 0.97
C ALA A 106 -1.30 -16.66 2.43
N SER A 107 -0.40 -17.62 2.63
CA SER A 107 0.11 -17.95 3.96
C SER A 107 1.50 -18.57 3.87
N GLN A 108 2.30 -18.36 4.91
CA GLN A 108 3.58 -19.04 5.09
C GLN A 108 3.42 -20.42 5.73
N ASN A 109 2.28 -20.69 6.38
CA ASN A 109 2.01 -21.96 7.03
C ASN A 109 1.18 -22.84 6.08
N THR A 110 1.67 -24.05 5.77
CA THR A 110 1.02 -24.93 4.81
C THR A 110 -0.39 -25.37 5.24
N GLN A 111 -0.60 -25.65 6.54
CA GLN A 111 -1.92 -26.05 7.02
C GLN A 111 -2.90 -24.88 6.97
N ASP A 112 -2.47 -23.69 7.38
CA ASP A 112 -3.24 -22.46 7.25
C ASP A 112 -3.61 -22.18 5.81
N PHE A 113 -2.63 -22.30 4.89
CA PHE A 113 -2.85 -22.15 3.46
C PHE A 113 -3.95 -23.07 2.93
N TYR A 114 -3.93 -24.35 3.28
CA TYR A 114 -4.96 -25.30 2.87
C TYR A 114 -6.32 -25.05 3.53
N ASN A 115 -6.35 -24.59 4.79
CA ASN A 115 -7.58 -24.17 5.46
C ASN A 115 -8.24 -23.00 4.72
N LEU A 116 -7.44 -21.98 4.35
CA LEU A 116 -7.90 -20.81 3.59
C LEU A 116 -8.46 -21.23 2.22
N ILE A 117 -7.77 -22.14 1.52
CA ILE A 117 -8.22 -22.68 0.22
C ILE A 117 -9.55 -23.41 0.35
N ASP A 118 -9.73 -24.28 1.36
CA ASP A 118 -10.98 -25.04 1.52
C ASP A 118 -12.17 -24.11 1.76
N VAL A 119 -12.01 -23.09 2.60
CA VAL A 119 -13.05 -22.07 2.84
C VAL A 119 -13.35 -21.27 1.58
N TYR A 120 -12.33 -20.82 0.83
CA TYR A 120 -12.53 -20.04 -0.39
C TYR A 120 -13.16 -20.87 -1.51
N LEU A 121 -12.77 -22.13 -1.68
CA LEU A 121 -13.35 -23.02 -2.69
C LEU A 121 -14.83 -23.32 -2.40
N ASP A 122 -15.20 -23.59 -1.14
CA ASP A 122 -16.61 -23.81 -0.80
C ASP A 122 -17.43 -22.52 -0.88
N ALA A 123 -16.85 -21.37 -0.49
CA ALA A 123 -17.45 -20.05 -0.66
C ALA A 123 -17.82 -19.76 -2.12
N VAL A 124 -16.86 -19.87 -3.06
CA VAL A 124 -17.14 -19.49 -4.45
C VAL A 124 -18.04 -20.48 -5.19
N PHE A 125 -17.94 -21.78 -4.91
CA PHE A 125 -18.72 -22.80 -5.63
C PHE A 125 -20.06 -23.15 -4.97
N PHE A 126 -20.15 -23.10 -3.64
CA PHE A 126 -21.34 -23.50 -2.87
C PHE A 126 -21.76 -22.44 -1.82
N PRO A 127 -21.92 -21.17 -2.20
CA PRO A 127 -22.31 -20.10 -1.27
C PRO A 127 -23.77 -20.21 -0.80
N ASN A 128 -24.04 -19.68 0.39
CA ASN A 128 -25.39 -19.54 0.93
C ASN A 128 -26.06 -18.25 0.43
N LEU A 129 -26.46 -18.22 -0.84
CA LEU A 129 -27.13 -17.05 -1.43
C LEU A 129 -28.63 -17.02 -1.07
N THR A 130 -28.99 -16.30 0.00
CA THR A 130 -30.38 -16.06 0.43
C THR A 130 -30.83 -14.62 0.14
N PRO A 131 -32.14 -14.32 0.11
CA PRO A 131 -32.61 -12.96 -0.10
C PRO A 131 -32.02 -11.96 0.90
N GLU A 132 -31.87 -12.36 2.16
CA GLU A 132 -31.29 -11.52 3.21
C GLU A 132 -29.80 -11.22 2.98
N VAL A 133 -29.06 -12.14 2.34
CA VAL A 133 -27.64 -11.88 1.96
C VAL A 133 -27.58 -10.78 0.91
N LEU A 134 -28.45 -10.83 -0.11
CA LEU A 134 -28.55 -9.74 -1.09
C LEU A 134 -28.99 -8.43 -0.42
N MET A 135 -29.94 -8.48 0.52
CA MET A 135 -30.38 -7.29 1.25
C MET A 135 -29.22 -6.65 2.03
N GLN A 136 -28.42 -7.46 2.73
CA GLN A 136 -27.28 -6.99 3.50
C GLN A 136 -26.17 -6.45 2.61
N GLU A 137 -25.61 -7.29 1.73
CA GLU A 137 -24.41 -6.95 0.98
C GLU A 137 -24.71 -6.06 -0.22
N GLY A 138 -25.86 -6.22 -0.85
CA GLY A 138 -26.26 -5.44 -2.01
C GLY A 138 -27.08 -4.21 -1.62
N TRP A 139 -28.38 -4.39 -1.51
CA TRP A 139 -29.32 -3.31 -1.19
C TRP A 139 -30.69 -3.83 -0.72
N HIS A 140 -31.38 -3.02 0.08
CA HIS A 140 -32.80 -3.18 0.41
C HIS A 140 -33.45 -1.84 0.78
N PHE A 141 -34.79 -1.80 0.77
CA PHE A 141 -35.53 -0.67 1.33
C PHE A 141 -35.70 -0.82 2.84
N GLU A 142 -35.67 0.30 3.56
CA GLU A 142 -36.03 0.37 4.98
C GLU A 142 -37.03 1.51 5.21
N ALA A 143 -37.90 1.36 6.22
CA ALA A 143 -38.84 2.38 6.66
C ALA A 143 -38.94 2.36 8.18
N GLU A 144 -38.85 3.52 8.83
CA GLU A 144 -38.96 3.61 10.30
C GLU A 144 -40.41 3.45 10.80
N SER A 145 -41.38 3.83 9.97
CA SER A 145 -42.81 3.72 10.25
C SER A 145 -43.61 3.64 8.94
N GLU A 146 -44.88 3.23 9.01
CA GLU A 146 -45.77 3.20 7.83
C GLU A 146 -45.89 4.56 7.13
N SER A 147 -45.71 5.65 7.90
CA SER A 147 -45.75 7.04 7.40
C SER A 147 -44.39 7.63 7.03
N SER A 148 -43.28 6.96 7.36
CA SER A 148 -41.94 7.46 7.08
C SER A 148 -41.59 7.30 5.59
N PRO A 149 -40.72 8.17 5.04
CA PRO A 149 -40.11 7.94 3.74
C PRO A 149 -39.32 6.62 3.73
N LEU A 150 -39.26 5.98 2.56
CA LEU A 150 -38.34 4.86 2.34
C LEU A 150 -36.90 5.37 2.32
N THR A 151 -35.96 4.55 2.79
CA THR A 151 -34.52 4.73 2.56
C THR A 151 -33.94 3.48 1.90
N ILE A 152 -32.72 3.57 1.36
CA ILE A 152 -31.99 2.43 0.79
C ILE A 152 -30.78 2.16 1.68
N GLN A 153 -30.60 0.90 2.05
CA GLN A 153 -29.48 0.41 2.85
C GLN A 153 -28.80 -0.77 2.15
N GLY A 154 -27.53 -1.01 2.43
CA GLY A 154 -26.75 -2.13 1.89
C GLY A 154 -25.25 -1.82 1.88
N VAL A 155 -24.39 -2.83 2.03
CA VAL A 155 -22.93 -2.65 2.13
C VAL A 155 -22.38 -2.03 0.84
N VAL A 156 -22.56 -2.69 -0.30
CA VAL A 156 -22.07 -2.21 -1.61
C VAL A 156 -22.77 -0.93 -2.04
N PHE A 157 -24.07 -0.78 -1.75
CA PHE A 157 -24.76 0.49 -2.02
C PHE A 157 -24.10 1.67 -1.28
N GLY A 158 -23.82 1.51 0.02
CA GLY A 158 -23.14 2.53 0.83
C GLY A 158 -21.71 2.79 0.37
N GLU A 159 -20.96 1.73 0.05
CA GLU A 159 -19.60 1.81 -0.48
C GLU A 159 -19.55 2.60 -1.79
N MET A 160 -20.40 2.24 -2.75
CA MET A 160 -20.42 2.89 -4.06
C MET A 160 -20.90 4.34 -3.98
N LYS A 161 -21.78 4.70 -3.04
CA LYS A 161 -22.06 6.13 -2.75
C LYS A 161 -20.79 6.86 -2.29
N GLY A 162 -19.96 6.21 -1.48
CA GLY A 162 -18.64 6.71 -1.10
C GLY A 162 -17.70 6.86 -2.31
N VAL A 163 -17.57 5.84 -3.15
CA VAL A 163 -16.73 5.89 -4.37
C VAL A 163 -17.16 7.03 -5.30
N TYR A 164 -18.46 7.20 -5.53
CA TYR A 164 -19.01 8.27 -6.39
C TYR A 164 -18.91 9.68 -5.80
N SER A 165 -18.49 9.81 -4.54
CA SER A 165 -18.16 11.09 -3.91
C SER A 165 -16.72 11.54 -4.16
N SER A 166 -15.85 10.62 -4.60
CA SER A 166 -14.45 10.90 -4.96
C SER A 166 -14.35 11.41 -6.40
N PRO A 167 -13.86 12.64 -6.64
CA PRO A 167 -13.69 13.17 -8.00
C PRO A 167 -12.73 12.32 -8.85
N ASP A 168 -11.63 11.84 -8.27
CA ASP A 168 -10.67 10.96 -8.96
C ASP A 168 -11.33 9.65 -9.40
N SER A 169 -12.16 9.04 -8.55
CA SER A 169 -12.86 7.80 -8.88
C SER A 169 -13.86 8.02 -10.03
N VAL A 170 -14.63 9.11 -9.97
CA VAL A 170 -15.57 9.47 -11.04
C VAL A 170 -14.83 9.76 -12.36
N LEU A 171 -13.67 10.41 -12.30
CA LEU A 171 -12.84 10.69 -13.47
C LEU A 171 -12.29 9.40 -14.10
N GLY A 172 -11.78 8.48 -13.27
CA GLY A 172 -11.25 7.19 -13.72
C GLY A 172 -12.32 6.32 -14.39
N GLU A 173 -13.48 6.17 -13.74
CA GLU A 173 -14.62 5.43 -14.29
C GLU A 173 -15.10 6.05 -15.62
N THR A 174 -15.27 7.38 -15.65
CA THR A 174 -15.73 8.08 -16.86
C THR A 174 -14.69 7.98 -17.98
N THR A 175 -13.40 7.98 -17.65
CA THR A 175 -12.30 7.74 -18.60
C THR A 175 -12.40 6.37 -19.24
N GLN A 176 -12.55 5.30 -18.43
CA GLN A 176 -12.73 3.96 -18.97
C GLN A 176 -13.98 3.87 -19.86
N GLN A 177 -15.13 4.32 -19.36
CA GLN A 177 -16.40 4.27 -20.11
C GLN A 177 -16.36 5.06 -21.41
N SER A 178 -15.60 6.17 -21.44
CA SER A 178 -15.43 6.98 -22.65
C SER A 178 -14.74 6.23 -23.79
N LEU A 179 -13.85 5.30 -23.46
CA LEU A 179 -13.07 4.53 -24.43
C LEU A 179 -13.77 3.23 -24.80
N PHE A 180 -14.62 2.66 -23.94
CA PHE A 180 -15.21 1.34 -24.14
C PHE A 180 -16.75 1.33 -24.18
N PRO A 181 -17.41 2.14 -25.01
CA PRO A 181 -18.87 2.23 -25.01
C PRO A 181 -19.60 0.96 -25.46
N ASP A 182 -18.95 0.04 -26.19
CA ASP A 182 -19.61 -1.06 -26.89
C ASP A 182 -19.45 -2.42 -26.20
N ASN A 183 -18.72 -2.48 -25.07
CA ASN A 183 -18.51 -3.71 -24.32
C ASN A 183 -18.68 -3.48 -22.80
N THR A 184 -18.36 -4.50 -21.99
CA THR A 184 -18.60 -4.48 -20.54
C THR A 184 -17.89 -3.36 -19.79
N TYR A 185 -16.80 -2.81 -20.33
CA TYR A 185 -16.02 -1.75 -19.66
C TYR A 185 -16.70 -0.38 -19.76
N GLY A 186 -17.73 -0.26 -20.60
CA GLY A 186 -18.65 0.89 -20.66
C GLY A 186 -19.68 0.90 -19.52
N LEU A 187 -19.66 -0.12 -18.66
CA LEU A 187 -20.53 -0.26 -17.48
C LEU A 187 -19.71 -0.12 -16.19
N ASP A 188 -20.40 -0.02 -15.07
CA ASP A 188 -19.79 -0.04 -13.74
C ASP A 188 -20.00 -1.41 -13.07
N SER A 189 -18.94 -2.21 -13.02
CA SER A 189 -18.95 -3.51 -12.35
C SER A 189 -19.06 -3.41 -10.82
N GLY A 190 -18.60 -2.30 -10.24
CA GLY A 190 -18.71 -1.99 -8.82
C GLY A 190 -20.15 -1.61 -8.45
N GLY A 191 -20.83 -0.95 -9.37
CA GLY A 191 -22.26 -0.64 -9.32
C GLY A 191 -22.53 0.86 -9.20
N ASN A 192 -23.35 1.37 -10.10
CA ASN A 192 -23.85 2.73 -10.00
C ASN A 192 -24.94 2.79 -8.93
N PRO A 193 -24.85 3.66 -7.91
CA PRO A 193 -25.88 3.76 -6.87
C PRO A 193 -27.31 3.96 -7.39
N ARG A 194 -27.50 4.53 -8.59
CA ARG A 194 -28.82 4.67 -9.22
C ARG A 194 -29.37 3.36 -9.80
N ASP A 195 -28.48 2.44 -10.18
CA ASP A 195 -28.85 1.17 -10.81
C ASP A 195 -28.80 -0.01 -9.84
N ILE A 196 -28.00 0.05 -8.77
CA ILE A 196 -27.96 -1.00 -7.72
C ILE A 196 -29.37 -1.40 -7.25
N PRO A 197 -30.31 -0.47 -6.96
CA PRO A 197 -31.68 -0.78 -6.54
C PRO A 197 -32.57 -1.49 -7.58
N ARG A 198 -32.02 -1.81 -8.76
CA ARG A 198 -32.72 -2.56 -9.81
C ARG A 198 -32.34 -4.05 -9.80
N LEU A 199 -31.29 -4.44 -9.09
CA LEU A 199 -30.87 -5.84 -9.00
C LEU A 199 -31.89 -6.67 -8.23
N THR A 200 -32.45 -7.70 -8.87
CA THR A 200 -33.34 -8.67 -8.19
C THR A 200 -32.56 -9.86 -7.68
N PHE A 201 -33.13 -10.59 -6.71
CA PHE A 201 -32.54 -11.79 -6.16
C PHE A 201 -32.36 -12.90 -7.22
N GLU A 202 -33.28 -13.02 -8.16
CA GLU A 202 -33.20 -13.98 -9.24
C GLU A 202 -32.05 -13.66 -10.19
N ALA A 203 -31.87 -12.38 -10.56
CA ALA A 203 -30.75 -11.95 -11.40
C ALA A 203 -29.40 -12.14 -10.70
N PHE A 204 -29.34 -11.84 -9.40
CA PHE A 204 -28.18 -12.08 -8.55
C PHE A 204 -27.80 -13.57 -8.51
N LYS A 205 -28.74 -14.48 -8.24
CA LYS A 205 -28.48 -15.93 -8.26
C LYS A 205 -28.11 -16.44 -9.65
N ALA A 206 -28.82 -16.00 -10.68
CA ALA A 206 -28.56 -16.42 -12.05
C ALA A 206 -27.15 -16.01 -12.52
N PHE A 207 -26.63 -14.87 -12.06
CA PHE A 207 -25.27 -14.45 -12.35
C PHE A 207 -24.24 -15.42 -11.75
N HIS A 208 -24.42 -15.83 -10.49
CA HIS A 208 -23.59 -16.86 -9.84
C HIS A 208 -23.66 -18.20 -10.59
N GLU A 209 -24.86 -18.73 -10.79
CA GLU A 209 -25.09 -20.03 -11.47
C GLU A 209 -24.53 -20.06 -12.90
N ASN A 210 -24.41 -18.91 -13.55
CA ASN A 210 -23.81 -18.78 -14.87
C ASN A 210 -22.28 -18.67 -14.84
N TYR A 211 -21.73 -17.72 -14.08
CA TYR A 211 -20.32 -17.35 -14.18
C TYR A 211 -19.39 -18.04 -13.15
N TYR A 212 -19.90 -18.47 -11.98
CA TYR A 212 -19.13 -19.14 -10.92
C TYR A 212 -19.02 -20.65 -11.12
N HIS A 213 -19.06 -21.09 -12.36
CA HIS A 213 -18.96 -22.50 -12.71
C HIS A 213 -17.51 -22.87 -13.09
N PRO A 214 -16.99 -24.06 -12.73
CA PRO A 214 -15.60 -24.44 -12.98
C PRO A 214 -15.10 -24.28 -14.42
N SER A 215 -15.96 -24.50 -15.42
CA SER A 215 -15.62 -24.30 -16.85
C SER A 215 -15.23 -22.85 -17.20
N ASN A 216 -15.51 -21.87 -16.33
CA ASN A 216 -15.12 -20.47 -16.47
C ASN A 216 -14.01 -20.05 -15.48
N ALA A 217 -13.55 -20.98 -14.63
CA ALA A 217 -12.59 -20.70 -13.58
C ALA A 217 -11.14 -20.83 -14.07
N ARG A 218 -10.27 -19.97 -13.52
CA ARG A 218 -8.81 -20.03 -13.61
C ARG A 218 -8.26 -20.18 -12.21
N VAL A 219 -7.56 -21.27 -11.94
CA VAL A 219 -7.02 -21.61 -10.61
C VAL A 219 -5.51 -21.45 -10.62
N TYR A 220 -4.96 -20.69 -9.68
CA TYR A 220 -3.54 -20.37 -9.63
C TYR A 220 -2.91 -20.83 -8.32
N PHE A 221 -1.69 -21.33 -8.39
CA PHE A 221 -0.84 -21.66 -7.24
C PHE A 221 0.58 -21.14 -7.42
N TRP A 222 1.19 -20.72 -6.31
CA TRP A 222 2.59 -20.28 -6.18
C TRP A 222 3.15 -20.73 -4.84
N GLY A 223 4.40 -21.19 -4.81
CA GLY A 223 5.17 -21.43 -3.59
C GLY A 223 5.77 -22.83 -3.48
N ASP A 224 6.27 -23.16 -2.28
CA ASP A 224 6.98 -24.42 -1.97
C ASP A 224 6.10 -25.60 -1.49
N ASP A 225 4.77 -25.45 -1.46
CA ASP A 225 3.86 -26.56 -1.09
C ASP A 225 3.82 -27.69 -2.14
N ASP A 226 3.35 -28.87 -1.70
CA ASP A 226 3.28 -30.08 -2.52
C ASP A 226 2.36 -29.88 -3.75
N PRO A 227 2.90 -29.96 -4.99
CA PRO A 227 2.11 -29.75 -6.19
C PRO A 227 0.98 -30.76 -6.42
N ASP A 228 1.12 -32.00 -5.93
CA ASP A 228 0.08 -33.03 -6.10
C ASP A 228 -1.12 -32.74 -5.19
N GLU A 229 -0.87 -32.20 -3.99
CA GLU A 229 -1.90 -31.80 -3.04
C GLU A 229 -2.75 -30.64 -3.56
N ARG A 230 -2.15 -29.70 -4.32
CA ARG A 230 -2.88 -28.64 -5.04
C ARG A 230 -3.97 -29.22 -5.95
N LEU A 231 -3.61 -30.24 -6.73
CA LEU A 231 -4.54 -30.89 -7.65
C LEU A 231 -5.63 -31.64 -6.88
N ARG A 232 -5.26 -32.38 -5.83
CA ARG A 232 -6.21 -33.12 -4.98
C ARG A 232 -7.24 -32.21 -4.32
N LEU A 233 -6.80 -31.08 -3.76
CA LEU A 233 -7.68 -30.11 -3.09
C LEU A 233 -8.71 -29.52 -4.07
N VAL A 234 -8.27 -29.13 -5.26
CA VAL A 234 -9.16 -28.52 -6.26
C VAL A 234 -10.09 -29.56 -6.87
N ASP A 235 -9.60 -30.75 -7.22
CA ASP A 235 -10.40 -31.85 -7.79
C ASP A 235 -11.56 -32.25 -6.88
N ALA A 236 -11.36 -32.22 -5.55
CA ALA A 236 -12.41 -32.51 -4.57
C ALA A 236 -13.68 -31.66 -4.77
N TYR A 237 -13.54 -30.44 -5.28
CA TYR A 237 -14.64 -29.56 -5.68
C TYR A 237 -15.06 -29.79 -7.13
N LEU A 238 -14.10 -29.80 -8.06
CA LEU A 238 -14.41 -29.79 -9.49
C LEU A 238 -15.08 -31.07 -9.99
N GLN A 239 -14.81 -32.23 -9.38
CA GLN A 239 -15.43 -33.52 -9.75
C GLN A 239 -16.95 -33.52 -9.55
N GLN A 240 -17.51 -32.58 -8.78
CA GLN A 240 -18.94 -32.43 -8.53
C GLN A 240 -19.69 -31.74 -9.68
N PHE A 241 -18.98 -31.21 -10.68
CA PHE A 241 -19.55 -30.45 -11.81
C PHE A 241 -19.33 -31.16 -13.14
N GLN A 242 -20.21 -30.94 -14.10
CA GLN A 242 -20.01 -31.34 -15.50
C GLN A 242 -19.63 -30.12 -16.34
N ALA A 243 -18.91 -30.30 -17.45
CA ALA A 243 -18.59 -29.20 -18.35
C ALA A 243 -19.84 -28.43 -18.80
N LYS A 244 -19.77 -27.10 -18.74
CA LYS A 244 -20.83 -26.18 -19.18
C LYS A 244 -20.23 -25.14 -20.12
N LYS A 245 -20.89 -24.90 -21.26
CA LYS A 245 -20.54 -23.78 -22.14
C LYS A 245 -21.03 -22.49 -21.50
N ILE A 246 -20.12 -21.55 -21.25
CA ILE A 246 -20.41 -20.27 -20.60
C ILE A 246 -19.95 -19.17 -21.55
N ASP A 247 -20.85 -18.23 -21.84
CA ASP A 247 -20.54 -17.08 -22.67
C ASP A 247 -20.03 -15.93 -21.78
N SER A 248 -18.70 -15.93 -21.55
CA SER A 248 -18.01 -14.94 -20.71
C SER A 248 -16.91 -14.19 -21.47
N THR A 249 -16.91 -14.28 -22.81
CA THR A 249 -15.89 -13.63 -23.65
C THR A 249 -16.13 -12.13 -23.72
N ILE A 250 -15.09 -11.33 -23.54
CA ILE A 250 -15.20 -9.87 -23.62
C ILE A 250 -15.02 -9.43 -25.06
N ALA A 251 -15.99 -8.74 -25.67
CA ALA A 251 -15.85 -8.28 -27.05
C ALA A 251 -14.78 -7.17 -27.20
N ILE A 252 -14.12 -7.13 -28.35
CA ILE A 252 -13.18 -6.04 -28.69
C ILE A 252 -13.94 -4.77 -29.02
N GLN A 253 -13.50 -3.67 -28.41
CA GLN A 253 -13.99 -2.34 -28.70
C GLN A 253 -13.51 -1.91 -30.09
N GLN A 254 -14.46 -1.51 -30.93
CA GLN A 254 -14.15 -1.05 -32.28
C GLN A 254 -13.60 0.39 -32.24
N PRO A 255 -12.60 0.72 -33.09
CA PRO A 255 -12.05 2.07 -33.20
C PRO A 255 -13.11 3.13 -33.52
N PHE A 256 -13.03 4.30 -32.89
CA PHE A 256 -13.85 5.45 -33.26
C PHE A 256 -13.43 6.02 -34.62
N SER A 257 -14.38 6.66 -35.30
CA SER A 257 -14.11 7.43 -36.52
C SER A 257 -13.53 8.81 -36.24
N SER A 258 -13.72 9.34 -35.03
CA SER A 258 -13.25 10.66 -34.60
C SER A 258 -13.17 10.74 -33.06
N PRO A 259 -12.33 11.65 -32.52
CA PRO A 259 -12.26 11.86 -31.07
C PRO A 259 -13.61 12.23 -30.44
N ARG A 260 -13.79 11.89 -29.17
CA ARG A 260 -14.97 12.22 -28.36
C ARG A 260 -14.63 13.22 -27.24
N TYR A 261 -15.60 14.05 -26.87
CA TYR A 261 -15.47 15.04 -25.81
C TYR A 261 -16.61 14.85 -24.81
N ILE A 262 -16.27 14.62 -23.54
CA ILE A 262 -17.22 14.33 -22.47
C ILE A 262 -16.99 15.33 -21.35
N GLU A 263 -18.07 15.95 -20.90
CA GLU A 263 -18.09 16.78 -19.70
C GLU A 263 -19.01 16.13 -18.67
N LYS A 264 -18.52 15.97 -17.44
CA LYS A 264 -19.29 15.44 -16.31
C LYS A 264 -19.09 16.35 -15.10
N LYS A 265 -20.04 16.34 -14.19
CA LYS A 265 -20.00 17.12 -12.96
C LYS A 265 -19.72 16.24 -11.75
N TYR A 266 -19.02 16.78 -10.77
CA TYR A 266 -18.84 16.16 -9.47
C TYR A 266 -19.26 17.11 -8.35
N ALA A 267 -19.66 16.54 -7.20
CA ALA A 267 -20.07 17.32 -6.06
C ALA A 267 -18.86 18.02 -5.41
N SER A 268 -18.97 19.33 -5.19
CA SER A 268 -17.94 20.14 -4.50
C SER A 268 -18.56 20.87 -3.31
N SER A 269 -17.79 21.04 -2.24
CA SER A 269 -18.18 21.85 -1.07
C SER A 269 -17.72 23.30 -1.15
N GLU A 270 -16.85 23.63 -2.12
CA GLU A 270 -16.31 24.98 -2.30
C GLU A 270 -17.24 25.83 -3.20
N PRO A 271 -17.39 27.15 -2.91
CA PRO A 271 -18.13 28.06 -3.79
C PRO A 271 -17.50 28.11 -5.19
N SER A 272 -18.31 28.37 -6.22
CA SER A 272 -17.95 28.26 -7.65
C SER A 272 -16.83 29.19 -8.15
N GLU A 273 -16.18 29.97 -7.27
CA GLU A 273 -15.15 30.95 -7.64
C GLU A 273 -13.75 30.32 -7.77
N THR A 274 -13.50 29.14 -7.18
CA THR A 274 -12.27 28.35 -7.39
C THR A 274 -12.55 27.18 -8.33
N ASP A 275 -12.31 27.40 -9.63
CA ASP A 275 -12.46 26.35 -10.64
C ASP A 275 -11.33 25.31 -10.46
N ARG A 276 -11.67 24.18 -9.85
CA ARG A 276 -10.78 23.03 -9.63
C ARG A 276 -11.19 21.85 -10.50
N ALA A 277 -11.49 22.11 -11.77
CA ALA A 277 -11.82 21.07 -12.72
C ALA A 277 -10.65 20.09 -12.91
N MET A 278 -10.95 18.92 -13.47
CA MET A 278 -9.97 17.90 -13.84
C MET A 278 -10.18 17.52 -15.29
N VAL A 279 -9.11 17.34 -16.06
CA VAL A 279 -9.18 16.90 -17.45
C VAL A 279 -8.23 15.76 -17.71
N THR A 280 -8.70 14.74 -18.44
CA THR A 280 -7.86 13.69 -19.02
C THR A 280 -8.05 13.62 -20.52
N VAL A 281 -6.98 13.27 -21.23
CA VAL A 281 -6.99 12.87 -22.63
C VAL A 281 -6.57 11.41 -22.68
N ASN A 282 -7.36 10.60 -23.39
CA ASN A 282 -7.33 9.16 -23.27
C ASN A 282 -7.33 8.50 -24.66
N TRP A 283 -6.57 7.42 -24.82
CA TRP A 283 -6.44 6.67 -26.07
C TRP A 283 -6.61 5.18 -25.85
N LEU A 284 -7.44 4.55 -26.66
CA LEU A 284 -7.51 3.09 -26.71
C LEU A 284 -6.25 2.54 -27.40
N LEU A 285 -5.62 1.55 -26.79
CA LEU A 285 -4.42 0.88 -27.28
C LEU A 285 -4.72 -0.58 -27.69
N PRO A 286 -3.76 -1.31 -28.28
CA PRO A 286 -3.95 -2.71 -28.67
C PRO A 286 -4.27 -3.66 -27.51
N GLU A 287 -4.62 -4.91 -27.86
CA GLU A 287 -4.81 -5.99 -26.88
C GLU A 287 -3.55 -6.26 -26.05
N VAL A 288 -3.74 -6.63 -24.78
CA VAL A 288 -2.62 -6.92 -23.85
C VAL A 288 -1.95 -8.29 -24.10
N THR A 289 -2.50 -9.11 -25.00
CA THR A 289 -2.09 -10.50 -25.22
C THR A 289 -0.70 -10.67 -25.85
N ASP A 290 -0.11 -9.61 -26.42
CA ASP A 290 1.29 -9.61 -26.87
C ASP A 290 2.21 -8.99 -25.80
N PRO A 291 3.01 -9.79 -25.07
CA PRO A 291 3.86 -9.28 -24.00
C PRO A 291 4.87 -8.21 -24.46
N GLN A 292 5.34 -8.28 -25.71
CA GLN A 292 6.29 -7.29 -26.23
C GLN A 292 5.64 -5.93 -26.46
N THR A 293 4.43 -5.90 -27.02
CA THR A 293 3.67 -4.65 -27.19
C THR A 293 3.30 -4.05 -25.83
N THR A 294 2.80 -4.87 -24.89
CA THR A 294 2.47 -4.43 -23.53
C THR A 294 3.69 -3.83 -22.82
N LEU A 295 4.83 -4.53 -22.83
CA LEU A 295 6.06 -4.04 -22.22
C LEU A 295 6.57 -2.76 -22.89
N ALA A 296 6.44 -2.64 -24.21
CA ALA A 296 6.81 -1.42 -24.91
C ALA A 296 5.97 -0.22 -24.45
N PHE A 297 4.65 -0.38 -24.29
CA PHE A 297 3.81 0.71 -23.77
C PHE A 297 4.14 1.06 -22.32
N GLN A 298 4.48 0.09 -21.46
CA GLN A 298 4.94 0.38 -20.10
C GLN A 298 6.25 1.18 -20.07
N ILE A 299 7.21 0.85 -20.94
CA ILE A 299 8.45 1.62 -21.07
C ILE A 299 8.17 3.03 -21.62
N LEU A 300 7.25 3.15 -22.59
CA LEU A 300 6.83 4.44 -23.13
C LEU A 300 6.15 5.30 -22.07
N ASP A 301 5.26 4.73 -21.26
CA ASP A 301 4.60 5.40 -20.14
C ASP A 301 5.62 5.97 -19.15
N HIS A 302 6.59 5.15 -18.74
CA HIS A 302 7.68 5.59 -17.89
C HIS A 302 8.48 6.73 -18.54
N ALA A 303 8.78 6.64 -19.84
CA ALA A 303 9.48 7.69 -20.57
C ALA A 303 8.69 8.99 -20.69
N LEU A 304 7.35 8.95 -20.74
CA LEU A 304 6.49 10.13 -20.87
C LEU A 304 6.16 10.77 -19.51
N LEU A 305 5.89 9.96 -18.49
CA LEU A 305 5.29 10.39 -17.22
C LEU A 305 6.01 9.90 -15.95
N GLY A 306 6.89 8.89 -16.06
CA GLY A 306 7.41 8.12 -14.91
C GLY A 306 8.23 8.93 -13.91
N THR A 307 8.91 9.97 -14.37
CA THR A 307 9.75 10.84 -13.52
C THR A 307 9.42 12.33 -13.71
N PRO A 308 9.70 13.22 -12.74
CA PRO A 308 9.52 14.66 -12.93
C PRO A 308 10.25 15.27 -14.13
N ALA A 309 11.32 14.62 -14.60
CA ALA A 309 12.07 15.02 -15.79
C ALA A 309 11.48 14.48 -17.10
N SER A 310 10.47 13.61 -17.04
CA SER A 310 9.83 13.03 -18.23
C SER A 310 9.11 14.14 -18.99
N PRO A 311 9.29 14.26 -20.32
CA PRO A 311 8.93 15.43 -21.10
C PRO A 311 7.46 15.82 -20.98
N LEU A 312 6.55 14.84 -21.05
CA LEU A 312 5.11 15.12 -21.00
C LEU A 312 4.68 15.54 -19.58
N ARG A 313 5.14 14.83 -18.54
CA ARG A 313 4.91 15.23 -17.14
C ARG A 313 5.46 16.61 -16.84
N LYS A 314 6.71 16.87 -17.24
CA LYS A 314 7.37 18.17 -17.05
C LYS A 314 6.60 19.29 -17.72
N ALA A 315 6.22 19.12 -19.00
CA ALA A 315 5.48 20.13 -19.73
C ALA A 315 4.11 20.43 -19.08
N LEU A 316 3.39 19.39 -18.64
CA LEU A 316 2.10 19.54 -17.97
C LEU A 316 2.23 20.32 -16.66
N ILE A 317 3.18 19.97 -15.80
CA ILE A 317 3.41 20.66 -14.52
C ILE A 317 3.93 22.09 -14.73
N ASP A 318 4.95 22.28 -15.57
CA ASP A 318 5.57 23.59 -15.81
C ASP A 318 4.64 24.57 -16.52
N SER A 319 3.59 24.08 -17.19
CA SER A 319 2.62 24.93 -17.88
C SER A 319 1.81 25.84 -16.94
N GLY A 320 1.68 25.46 -15.66
CA GLY A 320 0.80 26.13 -14.70
C GLY A 320 -0.69 26.06 -15.08
N LEU A 321 -1.07 25.12 -15.96
CA LEU A 321 -2.48 24.91 -16.36
C LEU A 321 -3.31 24.25 -15.28
N GLY A 322 -2.68 23.52 -14.36
CA GLY A 322 -3.31 22.82 -13.26
C GLY A 322 -2.35 22.63 -12.08
N GLU A 323 -2.85 22.05 -11.00
CA GLU A 323 -2.13 21.88 -9.74
C GLU A 323 -1.27 20.61 -9.72
N ASP A 324 -1.75 19.52 -10.32
CA ASP A 324 -1.07 18.21 -10.31
C ASP A 324 -1.56 17.33 -11.48
N LEU A 325 -0.86 16.23 -11.75
CA LEU A 325 -1.22 15.25 -12.77
C LEU A 325 -2.47 14.44 -12.38
N THR A 326 -3.17 13.96 -13.39
CA THR A 326 -4.21 12.93 -13.28
C THR A 326 -4.22 12.01 -14.51
N GLY A 327 -5.05 10.97 -14.50
CA GLY A 327 -5.06 9.89 -15.48
C GLY A 327 -4.25 8.67 -15.02
N ALA A 328 -4.53 7.52 -15.65
CA ALA A 328 -4.01 6.23 -15.23
C ALA A 328 -2.61 5.89 -15.77
N GLY A 329 -2.02 6.72 -16.65
CA GLY A 329 -0.89 6.28 -17.46
C GLY A 329 -1.33 5.18 -18.42
N VAL A 330 -0.50 4.15 -18.62
CA VAL A 330 -0.89 2.94 -19.36
C VAL A 330 -1.59 1.94 -18.44
N GLU A 331 -2.84 1.62 -18.76
CA GLU A 331 -3.63 0.56 -18.14
C GLU A 331 -3.40 -0.77 -18.89
N THR A 332 -3.19 -1.88 -18.15
CA THR A 332 -2.89 -3.20 -18.73
C THR A 332 -3.70 -4.38 -18.15
N ASP A 333 -4.71 -4.16 -17.31
CA ASP A 333 -5.49 -5.24 -16.70
C ASP A 333 -6.82 -5.53 -17.44
N LEU A 334 -7.18 -4.72 -18.45
CA LEU A 334 -8.29 -4.94 -19.39
C LEU A 334 -7.86 -5.71 -20.66
N ARG A 335 -8.83 -6.14 -21.49
CA ARG A 335 -8.56 -6.88 -22.74
C ARG A 335 -7.72 -6.05 -23.72
N GLN A 336 -8.09 -4.79 -23.88
CA GLN A 336 -7.33 -3.78 -24.63
C GLN A 336 -6.79 -2.77 -23.66
N MET A 337 -5.52 -2.42 -23.81
CA MET A 337 -4.87 -1.40 -23.01
C MET A 337 -5.48 -0.03 -23.31
N TYR A 338 -5.25 0.94 -22.44
CA TYR A 338 -5.43 2.35 -22.79
C TYR A 338 -4.37 3.23 -22.15
N PHE A 339 -4.12 4.40 -22.73
CA PHE A 339 -3.29 5.43 -22.15
C PHE A 339 -4.14 6.62 -21.72
N SER A 340 -3.93 7.17 -20.53
CA SER A 340 -4.68 8.30 -19.98
C SER A 340 -3.76 9.26 -19.22
N THR A 341 -3.84 10.54 -19.53
CA THR A 341 -3.08 11.59 -18.83
C THR A 341 -3.77 12.95 -18.89
N GLY A 342 -3.48 13.81 -17.92
CA GLY A 342 -3.94 15.19 -17.89
C GLY A 342 -3.64 15.89 -16.57
N LEU A 343 -4.47 16.86 -16.20
CA LEU A 343 -4.26 17.72 -15.03
C LEU A 343 -5.52 17.82 -14.16
N LYS A 344 -5.32 17.95 -12.85
CA LYS A 344 -6.36 18.31 -11.87
C LYS A 344 -6.08 19.68 -11.28
N GLY A 345 -7.13 20.36 -10.80
CA GLY A 345 -7.05 21.73 -10.31
C GLY A 345 -6.88 22.75 -11.45
N ILE A 346 -7.57 22.55 -12.57
CA ILE A 346 -7.50 23.45 -13.74
C ILE A 346 -8.68 24.42 -13.76
N ASP A 347 -8.51 25.56 -14.43
CA ASP A 347 -9.65 26.33 -14.96
C ASP A 347 -10.31 25.53 -16.09
N ARG A 348 -11.62 25.27 -15.96
CA ARG A 348 -12.39 24.44 -16.90
C ARG A 348 -12.32 24.95 -18.33
N ASN A 349 -12.18 26.27 -18.52
CA ASN A 349 -12.13 26.90 -19.84
C ASN A 349 -10.79 26.64 -20.54
N ARG A 350 -9.81 26.11 -19.80
CA ARG A 350 -8.47 25.75 -20.31
C ARG A 350 -8.30 24.26 -20.55
N ALA A 351 -9.37 23.47 -20.49
CA ALA A 351 -9.32 22.04 -20.78
C ALA A 351 -8.76 21.73 -22.19
N GLU A 352 -9.05 22.57 -23.18
CA GLU A 352 -8.51 22.46 -24.53
C GLU A 352 -7.02 22.85 -24.61
N ASP A 353 -6.57 23.80 -23.78
CA ASP A 353 -5.15 24.15 -23.67
C ASP A 353 -4.33 22.93 -23.21
N VAL A 354 -4.87 22.16 -22.25
CA VAL A 354 -4.22 20.93 -21.75
C VAL A 354 -4.12 19.87 -22.85
N GLU A 355 -5.20 19.60 -23.59
CA GLU A 355 -5.17 18.66 -24.73
C GLU A 355 -4.20 19.11 -25.83
N THR A 356 -4.18 20.40 -26.12
CA THR A 356 -3.28 21.00 -27.10
C THR A 356 -1.82 20.85 -26.66
N LEU A 357 -1.53 21.10 -25.38
CA LEU A 357 -0.20 20.91 -24.81
C LEU A 357 0.24 19.45 -24.94
N ILE A 358 -0.60 18.49 -24.52
CA ILE A 358 -0.28 17.05 -24.63
C ILE A 358 0.04 16.68 -26.07
N THR A 359 -0.85 17.06 -27.01
CA THR A 359 -0.68 16.72 -28.42
C THR A 359 0.57 17.37 -29.01
N LYS A 360 0.86 18.62 -28.65
CA LYS A 360 2.05 19.35 -29.10
C LYS A 360 3.33 18.69 -28.60
N GLU A 361 3.39 18.28 -27.34
CA GLU A 361 4.58 17.64 -26.77
C GLU A 361 4.79 16.24 -27.38
N LEU A 362 3.73 15.45 -27.56
CA LEU A 362 3.80 14.18 -28.27
C LEU A 362 4.29 14.37 -29.72
N GLN A 363 3.80 15.39 -30.44
CA GLN A 363 4.26 15.73 -31.78
C GLN A 363 5.74 16.13 -31.80
N ALA A 364 6.17 16.94 -30.82
CA ALA A 364 7.57 17.36 -30.70
C ALA A 364 8.50 16.14 -30.48
N LEU A 365 8.10 15.19 -29.65
CA LEU A 365 8.88 13.94 -29.42
C LEU A 365 8.99 13.10 -30.69
N VAL A 366 7.95 13.09 -31.53
CA VAL A 366 7.95 12.36 -32.80
C VAL A 366 8.79 13.06 -33.87
N ASP A 367 8.75 14.39 -33.94
CA ASP A 367 9.45 15.18 -34.95
C ASP A 367 10.95 15.37 -34.63
N GLN A 368 11.28 15.51 -33.34
CA GLN A 368 12.64 15.77 -32.86
C GLN A 368 13.35 14.50 -32.39
N GLY A 369 12.60 13.43 -32.17
CA GLY A 369 13.08 12.19 -31.55
C GLY A 369 13.03 12.25 -30.02
N ILE A 370 12.85 11.10 -29.39
CA ILE A 370 12.93 10.98 -27.94
C ILE A 370 14.41 10.99 -27.54
N PRO A 371 14.82 11.79 -26.53
CA PRO A 371 16.19 11.80 -26.07
C PRO A 371 16.68 10.39 -25.71
N ARG A 372 17.82 10.00 -26.28
CA ARG A 372 18.34 8.63 -26.16
C ARG A 372 18.59 8.22 -24.72
N ASP A 373 19.15 9.14 -23.94
CA ASP A 373 19.41 9.00 -22.52
C ASP A 373 18.13 8.76 -21.70
N LEU A 374 17.01 9.40 -22.07
CA LEU A 374 15.70 9.16 -21.45
C LEU A 374 15.16 7.75 -21.74
N LEU A 375 15.29 7.28 -22.98
CA LEU A 375 14.87 5.92 -23.36
C LEU A 375 15.73 4.86 -22.68
N ASP A 376 17.05 5.03 -22.68
CA ASP A 376 17.97 4.11 -22.01
C ASP A 376 17.71 4.08 -20.49
N ALA A 377 17.44 5.24 -19.86
CA ALA A 377 17.07 5.31 -18.45
C ALA A 377 15.72 4.63 -18.15
N SER A 378 14.72 4.81 -19.01
CA SER A 378 13.40 4.17 -18.85
C SER A 378 13.49 2.66 -19.01
N LEU A 379 14.22 2.19 -20.02
CA LEU A 379 14.51 0.77 -20.21
C LEU A 379 15.19 0.16 -19.00
N HIS A 380 16.24 0.82 -18.48
CA HIS A 380 16.99 0.34 -17.33
C HIS A 380 16.12 0.31 -16.08
N SER A 381 15.31 1.35 -15.84
CA SER A 381 14.40 1.38 -14.69
C SER A 381 13.33 0.29 -14.78
N THR A 382 12.71 0.10 -15.94
CA THR A 382 11.75 -1.00 -16.15
C THR A 382 12.40 -2.37 -15.97
N GLU A 383 13.57 -2.59 -16.54
CA GLU A 383 14.33 -3.83 -16.38
C GLU A 383 14.68 -4.09 -14.91
N PHE A 384 15.14 -3.08 -14.19
CA PHE A 384 15.47 -3.21 -12.77
C PHE A 384 14.22 -3.59 -11.97
N HIS A 385 13.08 -2.92 -12.17
CA HIS A 385 11.84 -3.25 -11.48
C HIS A 385 11.33 -4.67 -11.79
N LEU A 386 11.42 -5.10 -13.06
CA LEU A 386 11.02 -6.45 -13.47
C LEU A 386 11.90 -7.53 -12.80
N ARG A 387 13.22 -7.32 -12.74
CA ARG A 387 14.16 -8.25 -12.09
C ARG A 387 14.04 -8.23 -10.57
N GLU A 388 13.86 -7.05 -9.98
CA GLU A 388 13.75 -6.90 -8.53
C GLU A 388 12.49 -7.59 -8.00
N ALA A 389 11.38 -7.45 -8.73
CA ALA A 389 10.06 -7.96 -8.33
C ALA A 389 9.77 -7.67 -6.84
N ASN A 390 10.11 -6.44 -6.41
CA ASN A 390 9.94 -5.98 -5.04
C ASN A 390 8.50 -5.48 -4.87
N THR A 391 7.67 -6.34 -4.32
CA THR A 391 6.22 -6.11 -4.14
C THR A 391 5.90 -5.50 -2.78
N GLY A 392 6.91 -5.07 -2.02
CA GLY A 392 6.75 -4.53 -0.68
C GLY A 392 6.07 -5.54 0.24
N SER A 393 4.95 -5.15 0.86
CA SER A 393 4.16 -6.00 1.76
C SER A 393 3.23 -6.98 1.04
N TYR A 394 3.00 -6.83 -0.26
CA TYR A 394 2.17 -7.76 -1.02
C TYR A 394 2.94 -9.05 -1.32
N PRO A 395 2.32 -10.24 -1.20
CA PRO A 395 2.96 -11.49 -1.62
C PRO A 395 3.38 -11.43 -3.09
N ARG A 396 4.62 -11.83 -3.39
CA ARG A 396 5.13 -11.83 -4.77
C ARG A 396 4.28 -12.71 -5.69
N GLY A 397 3.89 -13.88 -5.20
CA GLY A 397 3.02 -14.82 -5.93
C GLY A 397 1.66 -14.24 -6.33
N LEU A 398 1.12 -13.28 -5.56
CA LEU A 398 -0.14 -12.59 -5.87
C LEU A 398 0.04 -11.65 -7.05
N ILE A 399 1.11 -10.86 -7.07
CA ILE A 399 1.39 -9.95 -8.19
C ILE A 399 1.62 -10.74 -9.49
N PHE A 400 2.33 -11.88 -9.43
CA PHE A 400 2.50 -12.75 -10.60
C PHE A 400 1.20 -13.43 -11.04
N MET A 401 0.28 -13.74 -10.11
CA MET A 401 -1.06 -14.20 -10.48
C MET A 401 -1.79 -13.14 -11.31
N LEU A 402 -1.83 -11.90 -10.82
CA LEU A 402 -2.51 -10.79 -11.50
C LEU A 402 -1.89 -10.49 -12.87
N GLN A 403 -0.55 -10.51 -12.96
CA GLN A 403 0.15 -10.38 -14.24
C GLN A 403 -0.18 -11.50 -15.22
N SER A 404 -0.24 -12.76 -14.75
CA SER A 404 -0.62 -13.91 -15.60
C SER A 404 -2.03 -13.75 -16.15
N LEU A 405 -2.96 -13.22 -15.34
CA LEU A 405 -4.35 -13.01 -15.73
C LEU A 405 -4.50 -12.00 -16.89
N ARG A 406 -3.55 -11.09 -17.11
CA ARG A 406 -3.59 -10.12 -18.22
C ARG A 406 -3.73 -10.80 -19.57
N SER A 407 -3.00 -11.90 -19.81
CA SER A 407 -3.15 -12.70 -21.04
C SER A 407 -4.09 -13.87 -20.85
N TRP A 408 -4.02 -14.55 -19.70
CA TRP A 408 -4.75 -15.80 -19.46
C TRP A 408 -6.26 -15.63 -19.47
N LEU A 409 -6.78 -14.49 -18.98
CA LEU A 409 -8.22 -14.20 -18.97
C LEU A 409 -8.81 -14.14 -20.39
N TYR A 410 -8.00 -13.74 -21.36
CA TYR A 410 -8.39 -13.60 -22.76
C TYR A 410 -7.87 -14.76 -23.63
N ASP A 411 -7.69 -15.92 -22.99
CA ASP A 411 -7.38 -17.21 -23.63
C ASP A 411 -6.02 -17.24 -24.35
N ALA A 412 -5.09 -16.36 -23.95
CA ALA A 412 -3.69 -16.35 -24.39
C ALA A 412 -2.75 -17.01 -23.36
N ASP A 413 -1.45 -17.04 -23.67
CA ASP A 413 -0.42 -17.69 -22.86
C ASP A 413 -0.30 -17.05 -21.46
N PRO A 414 -0.60 -17.77 -20.36
CA PRO A 414 -0.53 -17.22 -19.01
C PRO A 414 0.87 -16.83 -18.55
N LEU A 415 1.93 -17.39 -19.16
CA LEU A 415 3.31 -17.14 -18.74
C LEU A 415 3.97 -16.03 -19.57
N GLY A 416 3.33 -15.57 -20.66
CA GLY A 416 3.85 -14.50 -21.51
C GLY A 416 4.20 -13.22 -20.74
N PRO A 417 3.32 -12.71 -19.86
CA PRO A 417 3.62 -11.54 -19.03
C PRO A 417 4.74 -11.75 -18.00
N LEU A 418 5.03 -13.01 -17.60
CA LEU A 418 6.07 -13.32 -16.61
C LEU A 418 7.45 -13.55 -17.26
N ALA A 419 7.49 -14.02 -18.50
CA ALA A 419 8.71 -14.31 -19.25
C ALA A 419 9.21 -13.07 -20.02
N PHE A 420 9.60 -12.03 -19.29
CA PHE A 420 9.87 -10.70 -19.84
C PHE A 420 11.22 -10.56 -20.56
N GLU A 421 12.20 -11.45 -20.38
CA GLU A 421 13.56 -11.24 -20.91
C GLU A 421 13.59 -11.15 -22.44
N LYS A 422 12.91 -12.07 -23.13
CA LYS A 422 12.87 -12.07 -24.60
C LYS A 422 12.17 -10.83 -25.17
N PRO A 423 10.95 -10.45 -24.71
CA PRO A 423 10.35 -9.16 -25.05
C PRO A 423 11.28 -7.97 -24.82
N LEU A 424 11.93 -7.92 -23.65
CA LEU A 424 12.81 -6.81 -23.28
C LEU A 424 14.03 -6.70 -24.19
N GLU A 425 14.72 -7.81 -24.50
CA GLU A 425 15.88 -7.80 -25.40
C GLU A 425 15.51 -7.41 -26.84
N SER A 426 14.33 -7.84 -27.30
CA SER A 426 13.79 -7.40 -28.59
C SER A 426 13.54 -5.89 -28.61
N ILE A 427 12.95 -5.32 -27.55
CA ILE A 427 12.74 -3.88 -27.44
C ILE A 427 14.08 -3.15 -27.38
N LYS A 428 15.05 -3.61 -26.59
CA LYS A 428 16.41 -3.02 -26.56
C LYS A 428 17.05 -3.00 -27.96
N ALA A 429 16.88 -4.04 -28.76
CA ALA A 429 17.36 -4.08 -30.14
C ALA A 429 16.68 -3.01 -31.02
N LYS A 430 15.34 -2.91 -30.97
CA LYS A 430 14.59 -1.89 -31.72
C LYS A 430 14.94 -0.47 -31.30
N VAL A 431 15.21 -0.26 -30.02
CA VAL A 431 15.65 1.05 -29.51
C VAL A 431 17.03 1.39 -30.07
N ARG A 432 17.96 0.44 -30.18
CA ARG A 432 19.25 0.65 -30.87
C ARG A 432 19.11 1.00 -32.35
N GLU A 433 18.12 0.43 -33.05
CA GLU A 433 17.80 0.76 -34.45
C GLU A 433 17.22 2.18 -34.60
N GLY A 434 16.50 2.67 -33.58
CA GLY A 434 15.94 4.03 -33.51
C GLY A 434 14.53 4.14 -34.11
N GLY A 435 13.77 5.16 -33.69
CA GLY A 435 12.44 5.47 -34.24
C GLY A 435 11.29 4.57 -33.76
N TYR A 436 11.58 3.55 -32.93
CA TYR A 436 10.56 2.59 -32.47
C TYR A 436 9.47 3.22 -31.60
N PHE A 437 9.87 4.01 -30.59
CA PHE A 437 8.92 4.64 -29.67
C PHE A 437 8.23 5.86 -30.29
N GLU A 438 8.91 6.59 -31.16
CA GLU A 438 8.34 7.66 -31.97
C GLU A 438 7.22 7.10 -32.88
N LYS A 439 7.44 5.91 -33.46
CA LYS A 439 6.40 5.21 -34.22
C LYS A 439 5.23 4.79 -33.34
N LEU A 440 5.46 4.33 -32.11
CA LEU A 440 4.37 4.02 -31.17
C LEU A 440 3.55 5.26 -30.82
N ILE A 441 4.20 6.40 -30.52
CA ILE A 441 3.51 7.67 -30.25
C ILE A 441 2.70 8.10 -31.48
N ARG A 442 3.31 8.05 -32.67
CA ARG A 442 2.65 8.42 -33.92
C ARG A 442 1.41 7.55 -34.18
N ASP A 443 1.60 6.24 -34.24
CA ASP A 443 0.57 5.30 -34.69
C ASP A 443 -0.57 5.17 -33.65
N HIS A 444 -0.25 5.17 -32.35
CA HIS A 444 -1.22 4.83 -31.30
C HIS A 444 -1.73 6.01 -30.47
N LEU A 445 -1.09 7.19 -30.52
CA LEU A 445 -1.55 8.39 -29.81
C LEU A 445 -1.91 9.53 -30.79
N LEU A 446 -1.00 9.93 -31.68
CA LEU A 446 -1.25 11.10 -32.55
C LEU A 446 -2.23 10.80 -33.69
N GLU A 447 -2.06 9.69 -34.39
CA GLU A 447 -2.88 9.29 -35.54
C GLU A 447 -4.08 8.41 -35.16
N ASN A 448 -4.23 8.10 -33.86
CA ASN A 448 -5.30 7.24 -33.36
C ASN A 448 -6.60 8.05 -33.13
N PRO A 449 -7.65 7.82 -33.95
CA PRO A 449 -8.93 8.53 -33.81
C PRO A 449 -9.74 8.05 -32.60
N HIS A 450 -9.40 6.90 -32.00
CA HIS A 450 -10.02 6.39 -30.78
C HIS A 450 -9.48 7.10 -29.54
N ARG A 451 -9.76 8.40 -29.50
CA ARG A 451 -9.35 9.33 -28.45
C ARG A 451 -10.57 9.92 -27.75
N SER A 452 -10.50 10.13 -26.45
CA SER A 452 -11.48 10.93 -25.71
C SER A 452 -10.81 12.02 -24.88
N ARG A 453 -11.51 13.15 -24.68
CA ARG A 453 -11.21 14.11 -23.61
C ARG A 453 -12.34 14.05 -22.60
N VAL A 454 -12.02 13.81 -21.33
CA VAL A 454 -12.97 13.83 -20.22
C VAL A 454 -12.67 15.04 -19.35
N LEU A 455 -13.63 15.96 -19.23
CA LEU A 455 -13.59 17.11 -18.35
C LEU A 455 -14.55 16.88 -17.18
N LEU A 456 -14.03 16.90 -15.96
CA LEU A 456 -14.79 16.78 -14.73
C LEU A 456 -14.84 18.14 -14.02
N VAL A 457 -16.02 18.72 -13.87
CA VAL A 457 -16.22 20.11 -13.38
C VAL A 457 -16.87 20.09 -12.00
N PRO A 458 -16.39 20.90 -11.03
CA PRO A 458 -17.06 21.03 -9.73
C PRO A 458 -18.44 21.68 -9.90
N ASP A 459 -19.46 21.09 -9.26
CA ASP A 459 -20.80 21.67 -9.16
C ASP A 459 -21.28 21.56 -7.70
N PRO A 460 -21.39 22.69 -6.96
CA PRO A 460 -21.87 22.70 -5.58
C PRO A 460 -23.29 22.15 -5.39
N GLU A 461 -24.10 22.16 -6.45
CA GLU A 461 -25.47 21.63 -6.41
C GLU A 461 -25.56 20.16 -6.79
N GLU A 462 -24.49 19.55 -7.33
CA GLU A 462 -24.54 18.17 -7.85
C GLU A 462 -24.84 17.16 -6.73
N GLY A 463 -24.32 17.37 -5.52
CA GLY A 463 -24.67 16.56 -4.35
C GLY A 463 -26.17 16.64 -4.04
N ALA A 464 -26.69 17.86 -3.87
CA ALA A 464 -28.12 18.08 -3.59
C ALA A 464 -29.02 17.57 -4.72
N ARG A 465 -28.58 17.65 -5.98
CA ARG A 465 -29.31 17.15 -7.15
C ARG A 465 -29.37 15.62 -7.15
N ARG A 466 -28.28 14.94 -6.79
CA ARG A 466 -28.25 13.47 -6.61
C ARG A 466 -29.17 13.05 -5.48
N ASP A 467 -29.12 13.73 -4.35
CA ASP A 467 -29.99 13.46 -3.21
C ASP A 467 -31.47 13.67 -3.57
N ALA A 468 -31.80 14.76 -4.26
CA ALA A 468 -33.16 15.03 -4.71
C ALA A 468 -33.68 13.96 -5.68
N GLN A 469 -32.84 13.45 -6.58
CA GLN A 469 -33.20 12.35 -7.49
C GLN A 469 -33.43 11.04 -6.73
N GLU A 470 -32.59 10.72 -5.74
CA GLU A 470 -32.79 9.55 -4.87
C GLU A 470 -34.10 9.68 -4.08
N GLN A 471 -34.37 10.85 -3.49
CA GLN A 471 -35.62 11.11 -2.77
C GLN A 471 -36.86 11.06 -3.68
N GLN A 472 -36.74 11.54 -4.93
CA GLN A 472 -37.81 11.41 -5.90
C GLN A 472 -38.08 9.94 -6.23
N PHE A 473 -37.05 9.15 -6.52
CA PHE A 473 -37.15 7.71 -6.75
C PHE A 473 -37.83 6.99 -5.58
N LEU A 474 -37.43 7.30 -4.34
CA LEU A 474 -38.00 6.73 -3.12
C LEU A 474 -39.46 7.14 -2.93
N SER A 475 -39.81 8.39 -3.21
CA SER A 475 -41.19 8.89 -3.15
C SER A 475 -42.09 8.22 -4.17
N GLU A 476 -41.64 8.09 -5.42
CA GLU A 476 -42.36 7.39 -6.49
C GLU A 476 -42.54 5.91 -6.14
N ARG A 477 -41.50 5.27 -5.60
CA ARG A 477 -41.60 3.88 -5.13
C ARG A 477 -42.61 3.74 -4.00
N ARG A 478 -42.57 4.61 -2.98
CA ARG A 478 -43.51 4.61 -1.85
C ARG A 478 -44.97 4.77 -2.28
N LYS A 479 -45.25 5.60 -3.30
CA LYS A 479 -46.60 5.78 -3.86
C LYS A 479 -47.14 4.52 -4.54
N GLY A 480 -46.25 3.67 -5.06
CA GLY A 480 -46.60 2.39 -5.68
C GLY A 480 -46.77 1.23 -4.68
N LEU A 481 -46.56 1.46 -3.38
CA LEU A 481 -46.70 0.44 -2.32
C LEU A 481 -48.01 0.63 -1.55
N THR A 482 -48.68 -0.48 -1.27
CA THR A 482 -49.79 -0.54 -0.31
C THR A 482 -49.27 -0.48 1.13
N ASP A 483 -50.15 -0.25 2.11
CA ASP A 483 -49.76 -0.27 3.52
C ASP A 483 -49.26 -1.66 3.97
N ASP A 484 -49.80 -2.74 3.38
CA ASP A 484 -49.30 -4.10 3.60
C ASP A 484 -47.89 -4.29 3.04
N ASP A 485 -47.58 -3.74 1.87
CA ASP A 485 -46.22 -3.80 1.30
C ASP A 485 -45.21 -3.05 2.19
N VAL A 486 -45.59 -1.90 2.74
CA VAL A 486 -44.70 -1.15 3.65
C VAL A 486 -44.50 -1.88 4.97
N ARG A 487 -45.57 -2.49 5.53
CA ARG A 487 -45.42 -3.39 6.68
C ARG A 487 -44.47 -4.56 6.38
N GLN A 488 -44.51 -5.11 5.17
CA GLN A 488 -43.59 -6.17 4.75
C GLN A 488 -42.14 -5.67 4.68
N VAL A 489 -41.89 -4.47 4.13
CA VAL A 489 -40.55 -3.86 4.12
C VAL A 489 -40.01 -3.66 5.55
N MET A 490 -40.83 -3.13 6.45
CA MET A 490 -40.46 -2.95 7.86
C MET A 490 -40.14 -4.28 8.55
N GLU A 491 -40.96 -5.31 8.30
CA GLU A 491 -40.75 -6.63 8.88
C GLU A 491 -39.49 -7.32 8.34
N GLN A 492 -39.20 -7.17 7.04
CA GLN A 492 -37.98 -7.67 6.41
C GLN A 492 -36.73 -7.00 7.01
N ALA A 493 -36.75 -5.67 7.17
CA ALA A 493 -35.65 -4.93 7.79
C ALA A 493 -35.45 -5.33 9.26
N ARG A 494 -36.54 -5.51 10.02
CA ARG A 494 -36.50 -6.00 11.40
C ARG A 494 -35.90 -7.40 11.49
N HIS A 495 -36.36 -8.33 10.64
CA HIS A 495 -35.84 -9.69 10.60
C HIS A 495 -34.36 -9.73 10.19
N LEU A 496 -33.95 -8.92 9.22
CA LEU A 496 -32.54 -8.79 8.82
C LEU A 496 -31.69 -8.30 9.99
N LYS A 497 -32.13 -7.26 10.69
CA LYS A 497 -31.44 -6.70 11.85
C LYS A 497 -31.33 -7.70 13.01
N GLU A 498 -32.40 -8.44 13.29
CA GLU A 498 -32.38 -9.54 14.26
C GLU A 498 -31.36 -10.62 13.87
N ARG A 499 -31.33 -11.01 12.60
CA ARG A 499 -30.35 -11.97 12.08
C ARG A 499 -28.92 -11.46 12.22
N GLN A 500 -28.65 -10.19 11.91
CA GLN A 500 -27.32 -9.57 12.04
C GLN A 500 -26.84 -9.48 13.49
N GLN A 501 -27.75 -9.15 14.43
CA GLN A 501 -27.43 -8.99 15.84
C GLN A 501 -27.33 -10.30 16.61
N THR A 502 -27.93 -11.36 16.09
CA THR A 502 -27.83 -12.70 16.68
C THR A 502 -26.41 -13.25 16.44
N PRO A 503 -25.65 -13.68 17.45
CA PRO A 503 -24.36 -14.35 17.22
C PRO A 503 -24.55 -15.68 16.48
N ASP A 504 -23.52 -16.14 15.76
CA ASP A 504 -23.51 -17.51 15.25
C ASP A 504 -23.43 -18.52 16.40
N SER A 505 -24.07 -19.69 16.23
CA SER A 505 -24.00 -20.78 17.20
C SER A 505 -22.57 -21.31 17.34
N GLU A 506 -22.20 -21.84 18.51
CA GLU A 506 -20.89 -22.43 18.73
C GLU A 506 -20.59 -23.59 17.77
N GLU A 507 -21.61 -24.39 17.42
CA GLU A 507 -21.48 -25.50 16.46
C GLU A 507 -21.15 -24.99 15.06
N ALA A 508 -21.79 -23.91 14.61
CA ALA A 508 -21.49 -23.31 13.31
C ALA A 508 -20.08 -22.72 13.29
N LEU A 509 -19.69 -21.96 14.32
CA LEU A 509 -18.34 -21.40 14.45
C LEU A 509 -17.26 -22.50 14.46
N ALA A 510 -17.55 -23.66 15.07
CA ALA A 510 -16.63 -24.79 15.11
C ALA A 510 -16.42 -25.47 13.73
N THR A 511 -17.23 -25.14 12.72
CA THR A 511 -17.00 -25.64 11.35
C THR A 511 -15.84 -24.93 10.65
N ILE A 512 -15.50 -23.69 11.05
CA ILE A 512 -14.40 -22.93 10.45
C ILE A 512 -13.08 -23.60 10.84
N PRO A 513 -12.23 -23.96 9.86
CA PRO A 513 -10.94 -24.55 10.17
C PRO A 513 -10.03 -23.48 10.77
N THR A 514 -9.55 -23.72 11.98
CA THR A 514 -8.63 -22.83 12.69
C THR A 514 -7.32 -23.54 12.96
N LEU A 515 -6.21 -22.81 12.95
CA LEU A 515 -4.97 -23.30 13.54
C LEU A 515 -5.11 -23.35 15.06
N SER A 516 -4.61 -24.40 15.70
CA SER A 516 -4.35 -24.34 17.13
C SER A 516 -3.07 -23.56 17.38
N ILE A 517 -3.01 -22.85 18.51
CA ILE A 517 -1.75 -22.30 19.02
C ILE A 517 -0.70 -23.38 19.29
N GLU A 518 -1.13 -24.65 19.41
CA GLU A 518 -0.26 -25.82 19.57
C GLU A 518 0.40 -26.24 18.25
N ASP A 519 -0.18 -25.89 17.11
CA ASP A 519 0.36 -26.18 15.77
C ASP A 519 1.47 -25.19 15.38
N LEU A 520 1.70 -24.15 16.18
CA LEU A 520 2.66 -23.09 15.88
C LEU A 520 4.02 -23.33 16.51
N PRO A 521 5.12 -23.04 15.79
CA PRO A 521 6.46 -23.16 16.36
C PRO A 521 6.62 -22.17 17.51
N ARG A 522 7.14 -22.65 18.65
CA ARG A 522 7.40 -21.84 19.84
C ARG A 522 8.57 -20.87 19.69
N LEU A 523 9.46 -21.14 18.73
CA LEU A 523 10.59 -20.29 18.37
C LEU A 523 10.31 -19.59 17.04
N GLY A 524 10.82 -18.38 16.87
CA GLY A 524 10.63 -17.60 15.65
C GLY A 524 11.53 -18.11 14.51
N LYS A 525 11.19 -17.74 13.27
CA LYS A 525 12.10 -17.97 12.13
C LYS A 525 13.36 -17.14 12.31
N ARG A 526 14.51 -17.79 12.24
CA ARG A 526 15.81 -17.11 12.27
C ARG A 526 16.14 -16.58 10.87
N ILE A 527 16.48 -15.31 10.78
CA ILE A 527 17.08 -14.74 9.57
C ILE A 527 18.56 -15.09 9.61
N ALA A 528 19.03 -15.81 8.58
CA ALA A 528 20.44 -16.17 8.47
C ALA A 528 21.29 -14.90 8.42
N GLN A 529 22.37 -14.88 9.20
CA GLN A 529 23.27 -13.75 9.30
C GLN A 529 24.67 -14.27 9.59
N GLU A 530 25.63 -13.79 8.82
CA GLU A 530 27.05 -13.97 9.06
C GLU A 530 27.71 -12.63 9.41
N ARG A 531 28.64 -12.66 10.37
CA ARG A 531 29.44 -11.50 10.75
C ARG A 531 30.80 -11.61 10.09
N LEU A 532 31.12 -10.67 9.21
CA LEU A 532 32.36 -10.66 8.44
C LEU A 532 33.23 -9.45 8.83
N PRO A 533 34.56 -9.57 8.75
CA PRO A 533 35.45 -8.44 8.96
C PRO A 533 35.42 -7.44 7.79
N LEU A 534 35.68 -6.18 8.11
CA LEU A 534 35.91 -5.09 7.15
C LEU A 534 37.20 -4.35 7.52
N GLY A 535 38.25 -4.53 6.71
CA GLY A 535 39.58 -4.03 7.04
C GLY A 535 40.06 -4.56 8.40
N THR A 536 40.36 -3.66 9.34
CA THR A 536 40.80 -4.02 10.70
C THR A 536 39.65 -4.19 11.70
N GLN A 537 38.40 -4.03 11.28
CA GLN A 537 37.24 -4.16 12.17
C GLN A 537 36.64 -5.55 12.06
N GLU A 538 36.65 -6.27 13.19
CA GLU A 538 35.94 -7.53 13.33
C GLU A 538 34.42 -7.28 13.29
N GLU A 539 33.68 -8.19 12.63
CA GLU A 539 32.21 -8.22 12.59
C GLU A 539 31.51 -6.94 12.06
N ALA A 540 32.22 -6.08 11.33
CA ALA A 540 31.67 -4.82 10.81
C ALA A 540 30.66 -5.01 9.66
N VAL A 541 30.70 -6.15 8.97
CA VAL A 541 29.76 -6.51 7.90
C VAL A 541 28.74 -7.53 8.44
N CYS A 542 27.46 -7.20 8.33
CA CYS A 542 26.36 -8.17 8.37
C CYS A 542 26.11 -8.67 6.95
N PHE A 543 26.32 -9.96 6.72
CA PHE A 543 25.97 -10.61 5.46
C PHE A 543 24.72 -11.47 5.65
N HIS A 544 23.79 -11.37 4.70
CA HIS A 544 22.57 -12.16 4.65
C HIS A 544 22.47 -12.87 3.30
N ASP A 545 22.71 -14.19 3.31
CA ASP A 545 22.50 -15.06 2.15
C ASP A 545 21.01 -15.15 1.85
N GLN A 546 20.57 -14.47 0.79
CA GLN A 546 19.20 -14.44 0.32
C GLN A 546 19.18 -14.45 -1.21
N ASN A 547 18.22 -15.18 -1.80
CA ASN A 547 18.03 -15.12 -3.25
C ASN A 547 17.42 -13.77 -3.66
N THR A 548 18.27 -12.87 -4.13
CA THR A 548 17.93 -11.50 -4.56
C THR A 548 17.83 -11.35 -6.07
N PHE A 549 17.72 -12.45 -6.83
CA PHE A 549 17.66 -12.45 -8.29
C PHE A 549 18.82 -11.67 -8.97
N GLY A 550 20.02 -11.75 -8.38
CA GLY A 550 21.22 -11.10 -8.90
C GLY A 550 21.35 -9.62 -8.54
N ILE A 551 20.62 -9.15 -7.53
CA ILE A 551 20.70 -7.78 -7.01
C ILE A 551 21.51 -7.76 -5.71
N ALA A 552 22.47 -6.85 -5.61
CA ALA A 552 23.18 -6.57 -4.38
C ALA A 552 22.52 -5.39 -3.66
N TYR A 553 22.07 -5.61 -2.43
CA TYR A 553 21.61 -4.55 -1.52
C TYR A 553 22.71 -4.20 -0.53
N LEU A 554 23.02 -2.92 -0.41
CA LEU A 554 24.10 -2.39 0.42
C LEU A 554 23.59 -1.26 1.31
N ASP A 555 23.73 -1.43 2.63
CA ASP A 555 23.53 -0.35 3.59
C ASP A 555 24.88 -0.01 4.24
N ILE A 556 25.31 1.25 4.16
CA ILE A 556 26.50 1.74 4.87
C ILE A 556 26.04 2.68 5.98
N ALA A 557 26.19 2.25 7.23
CA ALA A 557 25.74 2.98 8.41
C ALA A 557 26.91 3.63 9.16
N PHE A 558 26.76 4.92 9.42
CA PHE A 558 27.69 5.77 10.16
C PHE A 558 27.08 6.18 11.49
N ASP A 559 27.82 5.99 12.58
CA ASP A 559 27.36 6.34 13.93
C ASP A 559 27.12 7.85 14.06
N MET A 560 25.90 8.24 14.41
CA MET A 560 25.53 9.65 14.57
C MET A 560 26.03 10.25 15.87
N SER A 561 26.54 9.46 16.82
CA SER A 561 27.02 9.96 18.13
C SER A 561 28.09 11.06 17.99
N VAL A 562 28.75 11.20 16.84
CA VAL A 562 29.74 12.26 16.55
C VAL A 562 29.14 13.60 16.09
N VAL A 563 27.82 13.66 15.86
CA VAL A 563 27.11 14.83 15.32
C VAL A 563 26.75 15.82 16.44
N PRO A 564 27.18 17.08 16.37
CA PRO A 564 26.79 18.11 17.33
C PRO A 564 25.27 18.31 17.35
N GLN A 565 24.71 18.58 18.53
CA GLN A 565 23.26 18.69 18.72
C GLN A 565 22.59 19.66 17.74
N GLN A 566 23.19 20.84 17.56
CA GLN A 566 22.65 21.87 16.69
C GLN A 566 22.57 21.43 15.22
N ASP A 567 23.40 20.48 14.79
CA ASP A 567 23.52 20.01 13.41
C ASP A 567 22.58 18.86 13.08
N ILE A 568 21.91 18.25 14.07
CA ILE A 568 20.94 17.16 13.84
C ILE A 568 19.86 17.55 12.82
N PRO A 569 19.19 18.71 12.90
CA PRO A 569 18.16 19.09 11.93
C PRO A 569 18.70 19.31 10.50
N LEU A 570 20.02 19.44 10.31
CA LEU A 570 20.61 19.53 8.96
C LEU A 570 20.77 18.17 8.28
N LEU A 571 20.63 17.05 8.99
CA LEU A 571 20.89 15.71 8.44
C LEU A 571 20.00 15.30 7.25
N PRO A 572 18.68 15.59 7.22
CA PRO A 572 17.87 15.28 6.04
C PRO A 572 18.34 16.04 4.80
N LEU A 573 18.61 17.35 4.96
CA LEU A 573 19.17 18.19 3.90
C LEU A 573 20.55 17.69 3.46
N PHE A 574 21.42 17.35 4.42
CA PHE A 574 22.76 16.82 4.16
C PHE A 574 22.69 15.54 3.34
N GLY A 575 21.81 14.61 3.71
CA GLY A 575 21.60 13.36 2.98
C GLY A 575 21.15 13.59 1.53
N ARG A 576 20.17 14.47 1.30
CA ARG A 576 19.75 14.84 -0.06
C ARG A 576 20.87 15.53 -0.83
N ALA A 577 21.59 16.45 -0.20
CA ALA A 577 22.67 17.19 -0.83
C ALA A 577 23.80 16.29 -1.35
N LEU A 578 24.08 15.15 -0.70
CA LEU A 578 25.06 14.16 -1.20
C LEU A 578 24.76 13.70 -2.62
N LEU A 579 23.48 13.53 -2.95
CA LEU A 579 23.04 12.96 -4.22
C LEU A 579 22.55 14.02 -5.21
N GLU A 580 22.19 15.21 -4.72
CA GLU A 580 21.47 16.22 -5.51
C GLU A 580 22.24 17.54 -5.72
N THR A 581 23.50 17.65 -5.29
CA THR A 581 24.36 18.84 -5.56
C THR A 581 25.48 18.58 -6.58
N GLY A 582 25.60 17.33 -7.04
CA GLY A 582 26.74 16.89 -7.84
C GLY A 582 27.99 16.72 -6.99
N THR A 583 29.12 16.49 -7.65
CA THR A 583 30.40 16.17 -7.02
C THR A 583 31.53 17.02 -7.62
N ALA A 584 32.74 16.87 -7.11
CA ALA A 584 33.92 17.47 -7.74
C ALA A 584 34.15 17.00 -9.20
N GLN A 585 33.58 15.86 -9.60
CA GLN A 585 33.78 15.26 -10.93
C GLN A 585 32.67 15.59 -11.92
N GLN A 586 31.46 15.87 -11.44
CA GLN A 586 30.25 15.97 -12.28
C GLN A 586 29.16 16.83 -11.62
N ASP A 587 28.31 17.44 -12.41
CA ASP A 587 27.13 18.14 -11.90
C ASP A 587 26.04 17.17 -11.40
N PHE A 588 25.01 17.70 -10.73
CA PHE A 588 23.96 16.87 -10.13
C PHE A 588 23.11 16.15 -11.19
N VAL A 589 22.94 16.72 -12.38
CA VAL A 589 22.18 16.11 -13.48
C VAL A 589 22.92 14.88 -13.99
N THR A 590 24.21 15.00 -14.21
CA THR A 590 25.08 13.92 -14.67
C THR A 590 25.19 12.82 -13.61
N LEU A 591 25.34 13.18 -12.33
CA LEU A 591 25.34 12.24 -11.22
C LEU A 591 24.01 11.47 -11.13
N SER A 592 22.88 12.17 -11.18
CA SER A 592 21.54 11.56 -11.14
C SER A 592 21.34 10.56 -12.28
N ARG A 593 21.71 10.95 -13.51
CA ARG A 593 21.68 10.05 -14.68
C ARG A 593 22.56 8.82 -14.49
N ARG A 594 23.76 9.00 -13.92
CA ARG A 594 24.70 7.90 -13.66
C ARG A 594 24.19 6.93 -12.60
N ILE A 595 23.53 7.42 -11.55
CA ILE A 595 22.82 6.60 -10.56
C ILE A 595 21.73 5.79 -11.27
N SER A 596 20.80 6.46 -11.96
CA SER A 596 19.68 5.80 -12.65
C SER A 596 20.10 4.80 -13.71
N ALA A 597 21.24 5.01 -14.40
CA ALA A 597 21.70 4.14 -15.48
C ALA A 597 22.50 2.92 -15.00
N ASN A 598 22.98 2.91 -13.75
CA ASN A 598 23.87 1.85 -13.26
C ASN A 598 23.38 1.16 -12.00
N THR A 599 22.41 1.74 -11.29
CA THR A 599 21.89 1.20 -10.04
C THR A 599 20.37 1.13 -10.08
N GLY A 600 19.77 0.55 -9.05
CA GLY A 600 18.33 0.65 -8.78
C GLY A 600 17.97 1.77 -7.82
N GLY A 601 18.90 2.72 -7.61
CA GLY A 601 18.76 3.82 -6.67
C GLY A 601 19.83 3.80 -5.57
N ILE A 602 20.18 5.00 -5.12
CA ILE A 602 20.98 5.28 -3.92
C ILE A 602 20.19 6.33 -3.16
N TRP A 603 20.03 6.16 -1.84
CA TRP A 603 19.28 7.11 -1.02
C TRP A 603 19.88 7.22 0.39
N PRO A 604 19.80 8.40 1.03
CA PRO A 604 20.10 8.55 2.44
C PRO A 604 18.96 7.95 3.27
N ASP A 605 19.29 7.45 4.46
CA ASP A 605 18.32 6.97 5.43
C ASP A 605 18.85 7.25 6.86
N MET A 606 17.97 7.26 7.85
CA MET A 606 18.36 7.41 9.25
C MET A 606 17.65 6.38 10.13
N PHE A 607 18.43 5.62 10.88
CA PHE A 607 17.91 4.69 11.86
C PHE A 607 18.08 5.25 13.26
N LEU A 608 16.95 5.55 13.90
CA LEU A 608 16.89 6.17 15.22
C LEU A 608 16.03 5.30 16.14
N SER A 609 16.65 4.65 17.11
CA SER A 609 15.96 3.73 18.02
C SER A 609 16.59 3.68 19.42
N THR A 610 15.84 3.19 20.39
CA THR A 610 16.39 2.83 21.70
C THR A 610 16.93 1.41 21.64
N THR A 611 18.08 1.14 22.26
CA THR A 611 18.66 -0.21 22.35
C THR A 611 17.94 -1.04 23.41
N GLN A 612 18.17 -2.36 23.40
CA GLN A 612 17.69 -3.24 24.46
C GLN A 612 18.24 -2.88 25.85
N GLN A 613 19.41 -2.24 25.91
CA GLN A 613 20.01 -1.72 27.15
C GLN A 613 19.44 -0.35 27.57
N GLY A 614 18.54 0.25 26.79
CA GLY A 614 17.93 1.54 27.09
C GLY A 614 18.76 2.76 26.67
N THR A 615 19.85 2.58 25.93
CA THR A 615 20.65 3.67 25.34
C THR A 615 20.13 4.05 23.94
N THR A 616 20.60 5.14 23.37
CA THR A 616 20.24 5.53 22.00
C THR A 616 21.13 4.84 20.96
N SER A 617 20.51 4.35 19.89
CA SER A 617 21.16 3.87 18.68
C SER A 617 20.73 4.80 17.54
N ALA A 618 21.69 5.57 17.01
CA ALA A 618 21.44 6.59 16.00
C ALA A 618 22.46 6.44 14.86
N TRP A 619 21.97 6.19 13.66
CA TRP A 619 22.81 5.88 12.49
C TRP A 619 22.34 6.65 11.28
N PHE A 620 23.27 7.34 10.62
CA PHE A 620 23.07 7.90 9.30
C PHE A 620 23.50 6.86 8.28
N MET A 621 22.64 6.53 7.33
CA MET A 621 22.90 5.48 6.35
C MET A 621 22.93 6.05 4.93
N LEU A 622 23.85 5.53 4.12
CA LEU A 622 23.75 5.62 2.67
C LEU A 622 23.42 4.22 2.15
N ARG A 623 22.24 4.08 1.56
CA ARG A 623 21.69 2.81 1.11
C ARG A 623 21.64 2.80 -0.41
N GLY A 624 21.81 1.62 -1.00
CA GLY A 624 21.68 1.48 -2.43
C GLY A 624 21.56 0.05 -2.87
N LYS A 625 21.09 -0.12 -4.09
CA LYS A 625 20.88 -1.42 -4.73
C LYS A 625 21.34 -1.37 -6.17
N ALA A 626 21.91 -2.45 -6.68
CA ALA A 626 22.30 -2.57 -8.07
C ALA A 626 22.34 -4.05 -8.50
N MET A 627 22.29 -4.30 -9.80
CA MET A 627 22.65 -5.61 -10.33
C MET A 627 24.09 -5.96 -9.93
N LEU A 628 24.38 -7.24 -9.70
CA LEU A 628 25.67 -7.70 -9.17
C LEU A 628 26.85 -7.29 -10.08
N ASP A 629 26.67 -7.30 -11.39
CA ASP A 629 27.65 -6.84 -12.39
C ASP A 629 27.90 -5.33 -12.36
N LYS A 630 27.03 -4.56 -11.69
CA LYS A 630 27.16 -3.13 -11.45
C LYS A 630 27.62 -2.79 -10.02
N GLY A 631 28.02 -3.78 -9.23
CA GLY A 631 28.42 -3.57 -7.84
C GLY A 631 29.64 -2.64 -7.65
N GLU A 632 30.61 -2.72 -8.55
CA GLU A 632 31.73 -1.77 -8.59
C GLU A 632 31.25 -0.33 -8.81
N GLU A 633 30.30 -0.15 -9.73
CA GLU A 633 29.79 1.17 -10.08
C GLU A 633 28.96 1.78 -8.95
N LEU A 634 28.12 0.97 -8.28
CA LEU A 634 27.38 1.36 -7.09
C LEU A 634 28.31 1.92 -6.00
N THR A 635 29.32 1.15 -5.63
CA THR A 635 30.29 1.54 -4.58
C THR A 635 31.15 2.72 -5.03
N ARG A 636 31.52 2.81 -6.31
CA ARG A 636 32.23 3.98 -6.87
C ARG A 636 31.42 5.26 -6.75
N ILE A 637 30.11 5.22 -7.05
CA ILE A 637 29.22 6.38 -6.89
C ILE A 637 29.09 6.75 -5.42
N MET A 638 28.80 5.77 -4.54
CA MET A 638 28.69 6.00 -3.09
C MET A 638 29.95 6.67 -2.54
N ARG A 639 31.11 6.17 -2.91
CA ARG A 639 32.40 6.76 -2.52
C ARG A 639 32.53 8.22 -2.98
N GLU A 640 32.21 8.49 -4.24
CA GLU A 640 32.34 9.82 -4.83
C GLU A 640 31.46 10.85 -4.11
N VAL A 641 30.21 10.50 -3.79
CA VAL A 641 29.28 11.40 -3.09
C VAL A 641 29.67 11.61 -1.64
N LEU A 642 30.15 10.56 -0.95
CA LEU A 642 30.64 10.66 0.43
C LEU A 642 31.86 11.59 0.53
N GLN A 643 32.77 11.55 -0.45
CA GLN A 643 34.01 12.34 -0.41
C GLN A 643 33.85 13.76 -0.95
N SER A 644 33.08 13.95 -2.02
CA SER A 644 33.23 15.11 -2.89
C SER A 644 31.93 15.80 -3.31
N ALA A 645 30.79 15.48 -2.67
CA ALA A 645 29.56 16.26 -2.87
C ALA A 645 29.80 17.77 -2.66
N ARG A 646 29.22 18.60 -3.55
CA ARG A 646 29.45 20.05 -3.62
C ARG A 646 28.45 20.82 -2.77
N PHE A 647 28.69 20.84 -1.46
CA PHE A 647 27.83 21.58 -0.53
C PHE A 647 27.86 23.10 -0.73
N GLU A 648 28.83 23.63 -1.48
CA GLU A 648 28.97 25.06 -1.81
C GLU A 648 27.96 25.58 -2.84
N ASP A 649 27.16 24.70 -3.47
CA ASP A 649 26.11 25.09 -4.42
C ASP A 649 24.91 25.72 -3.68
N ARG A 650 25.04 27.02 -3.37
CA ARG A 650 24.07 27.81 -2.59
C ARG A 650 22.66 27.75 -3.15
N GLU A 651 22.52 27.91 -4.46
CA GLU A 651 21.21 27.94 -5.11
C GLU A 651 20.54 26.56 -5.08
N ARG A 652 21.31 25.48 -5.31
CA ARG A 652 20.76 24.12 -5.21
C ARG A 652 20.35 23.79 -3.78
N ILE A 653 21.16 24.11 -2.77
CA ILE A 653 20.80 23.88 -1.37
C ILE A 653 19.52 24.65 -0.98
N ARG A 654 19.40 25.91 -1.41
CA ARG A 654 18.18 26.71 -1.19
C ARG A 654 16.97 26.05 -1.84
N GLN A 655 17.12 25.54 -3.06
CA GLN A 655 16.06 24.83 -3.77
C GLN A 655 15.65 23.55 -3.02
N LEU A 656 16.59 22.72 -2.57
CA LEU A 656 16.31 21.51 -1.79
C LEU A 656 15.50 21.84 -0.52
N LEU A 657 15.84 22.92 0.19
CA LEU A 657 15.09 23.37 1.36
C LEU A 657 13.66 23.82 1.02
N LEU A 658 13.45 24.50 -0.11
CA LEU A 658 12.12 24.89 -0.58
C LEU A 658 11.27 23.65 -0.92
N GLU A 659 11.87 22.66 -1.56
CA GLU A 659 11.23 21.38 -1.87
C GLU A 659 10.87 20.60 -0.60
N GLU A 660 11.80 20.51 0.37
CA GLU A 660 11.54 19.91 1.70
C GLU A 660 10.36 20.59 2.40
N LYS A 661 10.37 21.93 2.47
CA LYS A 661 9.27 22.69 3.07
C LYS A 661 7.94 22.32 2.43
N ALA A 662 7.86 22.33 1.10
CA ALA A 662 6.63 22.03 0.37
C ALA A 662 6.16 20.58 0.63
N GLN A 663 7.06 19.61 0.58
CA GLN A 663 6.75 18.20 0.84
C GLN A 663 6.21 17.99 2.26
N MET A 664 6.84 18.61 3.26
CA MET A 664 6.38 18.55 4.65
C MET A 664 5.01 19.19 4.83
N GLU A 665 4.78 20.39 4.27
CA GLU A 665 3.50 21.11 4.36
C GLU A 665 2.36 20.31 3.73
N MET A 666 2.60 19.72 2.55
CA MET A 666 1.64 18.83 1.87
C MET A 666 1.42 17.52 2.63
N GLY A 667 2.46 16.99 3.30
CA GLY A 667 2.42 15.72 4.04
C GLY A 667 1.75 15.77 5.40
N ILE A 668 1.63 16.95 6.03
CA ILE A 668 1.06 17.09 7.39
C ILE A 668 -0.38 16.59 7.46
N ILE A 669 -1.25 16.99 6.53
CA ILE A 669 -2.66 16.61 6.56
C ILE A 669 -2.83 15.10 6.35
N PRO A 670 -2.33 14.47 5.26
CA PRO A 670 -2.53 13.05 5.03
C PRO A 670 -1.90 12.15 6.10
N SER A 671 -0.90 12.63 6.85
CA SER A 671 -0.16 11.89 7.88
C SER A 671 -0.23 12.50 9.29
N GLY A 672 -1.26 13.29 9.59
CA GLY A 672 -1.32 14.11 10.83
C GLY A 672 -1.21 13.32 12.13
N HIS A 673 -1.78 12.11 12.18
CA HIS A 673 -1.67 11.19 13.32
C HIS A 673 -0.21 10.77 13.60
N GLY A 674 0.61 10.58 12.56
CA GLY A 674 2.04 10.28 12.69
C GLY A 674 2.84 11.46 13.22
N MET A 675 2.50 12.68 12.80
CA MET A 675 3.12 13.91 13.32
C MET A 675 2.82 14.09 14.81
N VAL A 676 1.57 13.83 15.21
CA VAL A 676 1.15 13.84 16.61
C VAL A 676 1.84 12.75 17.43
N ASP A 677 1.96 11.52 16.91
CA ASP A 677 2.72 10.43 17.56
C ASP A 677 4.19 10.81 17.78
N ALA A 678 4.87 11.29 16.74
CA ALA A 678 6.27 11.72 16.81
C ALA A 678 6.46 12.83 17.86
N ARG A 679 5.55 13.82 17.86
CA ARG A 679 5.57 14.92 18.81
C ARG A 679 5.46 14.45 20.26
N ILE A 680 4.58 13.49 20.55
CA ILE A 680 4.45 12.91 21.89
C ILE A 680 5.69 12.08 22.25
N ARG A 681 6.11 11.15 21.38
CA ARG A 681 7.23 10.23 21.68
C ARG A 681 8.54 10.96 21.93
N SER A 682 8.79 12.08 21.25
CA SER A 682 10.00 12.90 21.43
C SER A 682 10.21 13.34 22.89
N ARG A 683 9.14 13.49 23.65
CA ARG A 683 9.16 13.93 25.05
C ARG A 683 9.65 12.84 26.01
N TYR A 684 9.62 11.56 25.59
CA TYR A 684 9.95 10.42 26.45
C TYR A 684 11.16 9.60 26.00
N SER A 685 11.57 9.65 24.72
CA SER A 685 12.78 8.98 24.22
C SER A 685 13.72 9.94 23.48
N GLU A 686 15.03 9.87 23.74
CA GLU A 686 16.06 10.61 23.00
C GLU A 686 16.07 10.22 21.52
N ALA A 687 15.92 8.92 21.21
CA ALA A 687 15.80 8.45 19.82
C ALA A 687 14.56 9.01 19.11
N ALA A 688 13.43 9.09 19.82
CA ALA A 688 12.23 9.71 19.27
C ALA A 688 12.37 11.24 19.13
N TRP A 689 13.16 11.88 20.01
CA TRP A 689 13.49 13.29 19.89
C TRP A 689 14.33 13.56 18.64
N LEU A 690 15.36 12.74 18.37
CA LEU A 690 16.12 12.81 17.11
C LEU A 690 15.22 12.68 15.88
N SER A 691 14.24 11.76 15.93
CA SER A 691 13.28 11.56 14.84
C SER A 691 12.40 12.79 14.62
N GLU A 692 11.95 13.44 15.69
CA GLU A 692 11.17 14.69 15.62
C GLU A 692 12.01 15.87 15.08
N GLN A 693 13.31 15.93 15.41
CA GLN A 693 14.23 16.95 14.88
C GLN A 693 14.55 16.80 13.39
N THR A 694 14.29 15.62 12.82
CA THR A 694 14.70 15.28 11.44
C THR A 694 13.55 14.94 10.51
N GLY A 695 12.31 14.82 11.00
CA GLY A 695 11.16 14.52 10.14
C GLY A 695 9.79 14.97 10.66
N GLY A 696 9.72 15.58 11.84
CA GLY A 696 8.44 16.02 12.41
C GLY A 696 8.25 17.53 12.41
N ILE A 697 7.42 18.03 13.33
CA ILE A 697 6.99 19.45 13.33
C ILE A 697 8.15 20.38 13.66
N SER A 698 9.04 19.97 14.58
CA SER A 698 10.27 20.70 14.88
C SER A 698 11.15 20.87 13.64
N TYR A 699 11.25 19.83 12.82
CA TYR A 699 12.00 19.89 11.57
C TYR A 699 11.38 20.89 10.57
N LEU A 700 10.05 20.92 10.44
CA LEU A 700 9.37 21.91 9.58
C LEU A 700 9.68 23.34 10.04
N PHE A 701 9.60 23.59 11.35
CA PHE A 701 9.94 24.91 11.90
C PHE A 701 11.40 25.28 11.65
N PHE A 702 12.32 24.33 11.81
CA PHE A 702 13.73 24.51 11.46
C PHE A 702 13.91 24.87 9.98
N VAL A 703 13.28 24.14 9.06
CA VAL A 703 13.39 24.41 7.61
C VAL A 703 12.86 25.80 7.26
N ARG A 704 11.71 26.19 7.83
CA ARG A 704 11.12 27.52 7.59
C ARG A 704 11.98 28.65 8.15
N ASP A 705 12.49 28.49 9.37
CA ASP A 705 13.39 29.46 9.99
C ASP A 705 14.68 29.63 9.17
N LEU A 706 15.30 28.51 8.80
CA LEU A 706 16.49 28.50 7.96
C LEU A 706 16.24 29.16 6.60
N LEU A 707 15.11 28.90 5.95
CA LEU A 707 14.74 29.57 4.69
C LEU A 707 14.52 31.08 4.86
N SER A 708 13.92 31.51 5.97
CA SER A 708 13.63 32.92 6.24
C SER A 708 14.89 33.76 6.47
N ARG A 709 15.96 33.13 6.97
CA ARG A 709 17.25 33.76 7.26
C ARG A 709 18.40 33.17 6.43
N PHE A 710 18.08 32.55 5.29
CA PHE A 710 19.03 31.75 4.52
C PHE A 710 20.28 32.54 4.11
N GLU A 711 20.10 33.78 3.66
CA GLU A 711 21.20 34.65 3.22
C GLU A 711 22.22 34.94 4.33
N GLU A 712 21.72 35.23 5.53
CA GLU A 712 22.55 35.51 6.70
C GLU A 712 23.23 34.23 7.20
N MET A 713 22.50 33.12 7.20
CA MET A 713 22.97 31.85 7.77
C MET A 713 23.85 31.04 6.82
N TRP A 714 23.87 31.34 5.52
CA TRP A 714 24.55 30.53 4.49
C TRP A 714 26.00 30.17 4.82
N PRO A 715 26.89 31.12 5.22
CA PRO A 715 28.28 30.77 5.54
C PRO A 715 28.37 29.72 6.67
N SER A 716 27.52 29.83 7.68
CA SER A 716 27.46 28.87 8.78
C SER A 716 26.88 27.53 8.32
N VAL A 717 25.82 27.52 7.50
CA VAL A 717 25.23 26.30 6.95
C VAL A 717 26.26 25.51 6.15
N LEU A 718 27.00 26.18 5.25
CA LEU A 718 28.05 25.55 4.45
C LEU A 718 29.14 24.92 5.34
N GLU A 719 29.64 25.67 6.33
CA GLU A 719 30.64 25.17 7.28
C GLU A 719 30.14 23.92 8.04
N ARG A 720 28.87 23.94 8.46
CA ARG A 720 28.24 22.84 9.21
C ARG A 720 28.04 21.60 8.34
N LEU A 721 27.58 21.74 7.09
CA LEU A 721 27.49 20.62 6.13
C LEU A 721 28.86 19.99 5.85
N GLN A 722 29.89 20.80 5.66
CA GLN A 722 31.28 20.31 5.52
C GLN A 722 31.82 19.69 6.80
N GLY A 723 31.40 20.19 7.97
CA GLY A 723 31.66 19.62 9.29
C GLY A 723 31.04 18.24 9.46
N LEU A 724 29.77 18.06 9.07
CA LEU A 724 29.06 16.77 9.08
C LEU A 724 29.81 15.72 8.26
N ARG A 725 30.21 16.04 7.02
CA ARG A 725 31.01 15.14 6.17
C ARG A 725 32.28 14.64 6.87
N ARG A 726 33.05 15.56 7.48
CA ARG A 726 34.31 15.22 8.17
C ARG A 726 34.10 14.33 9.39
N ARG A 727 33.00 14.53 10.12
CA ARG A 727 32.71 13.82 11.37
C ARG A 727 32.10 12.44 11.12
N LEU A 728 31.09 12.36 10.24
CA LEU A 728 30.32 11.14 10.00
C LEU A 728 31.06 10.12 9.16
N PHE A 729 31.67 10.54 8.04
CA PHE A 729 32.22 9.60 7.07
C PHE A 729 33.65 9.23 7.44
N ASN A 730 33.75 8.23 8.29
CA ASN A 730 34.99 7.74 8.86
C ASN A 730 34.99 6.21 8.86
N GLN A 731 36.16 5.60 8.78
CA GLN A 731 36.33 4.17 8.96
C GLN A 731 35.87 3.75 10.35
N ARG A 732 36.13 4.56 11.39
CA ARG A 732 35.81 4.24 12.79
C ARG A 732 34.30 4.27 13.00
N HIS A 733 33.76 3.22 13.61
CA HIS A 733 32.33 3.08 13.96
C HIS A 733 31.38 2.96 12.75
N ILE A 734 31.86 2.36 11.66
CA ILE A 734 31.02 1.98 10.52
C ILE A 734 30.35 0.61 10.76
N ARG A 735 29.16 0.43 10.21
CA ARG A 735 28.49 -0.87 10.08
C ARG A 735 27.99 -1.02 8.66
N VAL A 736 28.19 -2.19 8.07
CA VAL A 736 27.78 -2.47 6.69
C VAL A 736 26.81 -3.64 6.66
N ASN A 737 25.76 -3.51 5.87
CA ASN A 737 24.83 -4.59 5.57
C ASN A 737 24.97 -4.99 4.10
N ILE A 738 25.09 -6.29 3.83
CA ILE A 738 25.11 -6.84 2.48
C ILE A 738 24.05 -7.95 2.42
N THR A 739 23.08 -7.80 1.51
CA THR A 739 22.06 -8.82 1.25
C THR A 739 22.09 -9.22 -0.22
N LEU A 740 22.45 -10.47 -0.48
CA LEU A 740 22.56 -11.12 -1.79
C LEU A 740 22.84 -12.62 -1.61
N ASP A 741 22.79 -13.40 -2.68
CA ASP A 741 23.09 -14.83 -2.62
C ASP A 741 24.58 -15.10 -2.37
N GLU A 742 24.91 -16.13 -1.59
CA GLU A 742 26.30 -16.48 -1.22
C GLU A 742 27.28 -16.49 -2.41
N ALA A 743 26.83 -16.96 -3.58
CA ALA A 743 27.64 -17.01 -4.79
C ALA A 743 28.11 -15.62 -5.27
N GLY A 744 27.32 -14.56 -5.05
CA GLY A 744 27.66 -13.19 -5.40
C GLY A 744 28.58 -12.47 -4.42
N LEU A 745 28.76 -12.97 -3.19
CA LEU A 745 29.48 -12.27 -2.13
C LEU A 745 30.95 -12.06 -2.46
N GLY A 746 31.61 -13.08 -3.03
CA GLY A 746 33.02 -13.01 -3.41
C GLY A 746 33.31 -11.96 -4.49
N GLN A 747 32.32 -11.67 -5.34
CA GLN A 747 32.40 -10.60 -6.34
C GLN A 747 32.11 -9.22 -5.72
N PHE A 748 31.12 -9.12 -4.83
CA PHE A 748 30.64 -7.82 -4.34
C PHE A 748 31.44 -7.24 -3.18
N LYS A 749 31.83 -8.07 -2.19
CA LYS A 749 32.54 -7.62 -0.98
C LYS A 749 33.84 -6.85 -1.25
N PRO A 750 34.70 -7.24 -2.22
CA PRO A 750 35.92 -6.49 -2.53
C PRO A 750 35.67 -5.03 -2.93
N HIS A 751 34.54 -4.75 -3.59
CA HIS A 751 34.16 -3.37 -3.95
C HIS A 751 33.78 -2.53 -2.72
N VAL A 752 33.12 -3.15 -1.73
CA VAL A 752 32.81 -2.52 -0.44
C VAL A 752 34.08 -2.26 0.37
N GLU A 753 35.04 -3.21 0.36
CA GLU A 753 36.35 -3.03 1.00
C GLU A 753 37.14 -1.88 0.37
N ALA A 754 37.13 -1.76 -0.95
CA ALA A 754 37.77 -0.65 -1.66
C ALA A 754 37.19 0.71 -1.23
N LEU A 755 35.85 0.83 -1.16
CA LEU A 755 35.19 2.04 -0.63
C LEU A 755 35.64 2.33 0.81
N PHE A 756 35.61 1.32 1.68
CA PHE A 756 35.98 1.46 3.09
C PHE A 756 37.41 1.99 3.26
N HIS A 757 38.37 1.46 2.50
CA HIS A 757 39.78 1.87 2.59
C HIS A 757 40.04 3.32 2.14
N GLU A 758 39.13 3.91 1.37
CA GLU A 758 39.22 5.30 0.92
C GLU A 758 38.54 6.30 1.88
N LEU A 759 37.87 5.84 2.94
CA LEU A 759 37.34 6.71 3.99
C LEU A 759 38.45 7.17 4.93
N PRO A 760 38.36 8.39 5.52
CA PRO A 760 39.27 8.83 6.58
C PRO A 760 39.27 7.89 7.79
N ASN A 761 40.41 7.74 8.46
CA ASN A 761 40.53 6.99 9.73
C ASN A 761 40.98 7.92 10.87
N GLU A 762 40.19 8.95 11.11
CA GLU A 762 40.45 9.97 12.13
C GLU A 762 39.69 9.66 13.42
N ARG A 763 40.23 10.08 14.56
CA ARG A 763 39.50 9.99 15.83
C ARG A 763 38.55 11.19 15.93
N VAL A 764 37.26 10.93 16.04
CA VAL A 764 36.21 11.94 16.23
C VAL A 764 35.60 11.76 17.63
N GLU A 765 35.36 12.86 18.33
CA GLU A 765 34.75 12.83 19.66
C GLU A 765 33.23 12.68 19.58
N THR A 766 32.70 11.77 20.40
CA THR A 766 31.25 11.61 20.59
C THR A 766 30.67 12.82 21.30
N GLN A 767 29.45 13.16 20.96
CA GLN A 767 28.66 14.27 21.45
C GLN A 767 27.56 13.74 22.38
N THR A 768 27.14 14.58 23.31
CA THR A 768 25.96 14.35 24.14
C THR A 768 24.86 15.28 23.67
N TRP A 769 23.64 14.76 23.54
CA TRP A 769 22.48 15.56 23.17
C TRP A 769 21.65 15.88 24.41
N ASP A 770 21.53 17.16 24.74
CA ASP A 770 20.66 17.64 25.79
C ASP A 770 19.23 17.82 25.25
N ARG A 771 18.33 16.99 25.77
CA ARG A 771 16.90 17.07 25.51
C ARG A 771 16.25 17.78 26.70
N SER A 772 16.07 19.09 26.59
CA SER A 772 15.17 19.81 27.51
C SER A 772 13.76 19.24 27.37
N VAL A 773 13.28 18.52 28.38
CA VAL A 773 11.98 17.84 28.33
C VAL A 773 10.86 18.80 28.73
N ASP A 774 10.08 19.24 27.75
CA ASP A 774 8.82 19.94 27.99
C ASP A 774 7.64 18.95 27.88
N LEU A 775 6.92 18.76 28.99
CA LEU A 775 5.75 17.89 29.06
C LEU A 775 4.42 18.66 28.87
N THR A 776 4.48 19.91 28.38
CA THR A 776 3.29 20.71 28.12
C THR A 776 2.48 20.14 26.96
N SER A 777 1.19 19.90 27.18
CA SER A 777 0.28 19.45 26.13
C SER A 777 0.11 20.53 25.04
N GLU A 778 0.01 20.13 23.76
CA GLU A 778 0.03 21.06 22.62
C GLU A 778 -1.22 20.94 21.73
N GLY A 779 -1.69 22.10 21.24
CA GLY A 779 -2.71 22.23 20.21
C GLY A 779 -2.10 22.83 18.94
N LEU A 780 -1.86 22.00 17.94
CA LEU A 780 -1.17 22.30 16.69
C LEU A 780 -2.19 22.68 15.62
N THR A 781 -2.20 23.93 15.15
CA THR A 781 -3.29 24.42 14.27
C THR A 781 -2.92 24.35 12.79
N ILE A 782 -3.86 23.83 11.98
CA ILE A 782 -3.80 23.70 10.53
C ILE A 782 -5.17 24.02 9.90
N PRO A 783 -5.25 24.36 8.61
CA PRO A 783 -6.52 24.53 7.92
C PRO A 783 -7.18 23.18 7.61
N ALA A 784 -7.75 22.53 8.62
CA ALA A 784 -8.41 21.22 8.49
C ALA A 784 -9.77 21.18 9.19
N GLN A 785 -10.69 20.41 8.60
CA GLN A 785 -12.04 20.16 9.14
C GLN A 785 -12.11 18.94 10.08
N VAL A 786 -11.01 18.18 10.17
CA VAL A 786 -10.88 16.98 11.01
C VAL A 786 -9.67 17.11 11.93
N HIS A 787 -9.64 16.27 12.96
CA HIS A 787 -8.61 16.21 13.97
C HIS A 787 -7.71 14.99 13.83
N TYR A 788 -6.51 15.14 14.38
CA TYR A 788 -5.62 14.04 14.72
C TYR A 788 -5.32 14.18 16.20
N VAL A 789 -5.88 13.28 17.01
CA VAL A 789 -5.82 13.36 18.47
C VAL A 789 -4.80 12.35 18.96
N GLY A 790 -3.85 12.76 19.80
CA GLY A 790 -2.88 11.87 20.41
C GLY A 790 -2.73 12.07 21.91
N LYS A 791 -2.50 10.96 22.60
CA LYS A 791 -2.26 10.91 24.05
C LYS A 791 -1.25 9.80 24.37
N GLY A 792 -0.24 10.08 25.19
CA GLY A 792 0.75 9.05 25.52
C GLY A 792 1.77 9.42 26.56
N GLY A 793 2.62 8.46 26.91
CA GLY A 793 3.76 8.63 27.80
C GLY A 793 4.52 7.32 28.03
N ASN A 794 5.41 7.27 29.02
CA ASN A 794 6.27 6.11 29.23
C ASN A 794 5.70 5.14 30.26
N LEU A 795 5.33 3.92 29.83
CA LEU A 795 4.83 2.86 30.72
C LEU A 795 5.92 2.30 31.63
N ARG A 796 7.19 2.33 31.21
CA ARG A 796 8.32 1.89 32.06
C ARG A 796 8.42 2.73 33.32
N ASP A 797 8.23 4.04 33.19
CA ASP A 797 8.22 4.99 34.32
C ASP A 797 7.03 4.73 35.26
N GLN A 798 5.97 4.10 34.76
CA GLN A 798 4.82 3.65 35.55
C GLN A 798 5.02 2.25 36.17
N GLY A 799 6.23 1.70 36.12
CA GLY A 799 6.56 0.38 36.67
C GLY A 799 6.15 -0.80 35.81
N TYR A 800 5.80 -0.59 34.54
CA TYR A 800 5.53 -1.69 33.61
C TYR A 800 6.84 -2.23 33.03
N THR A 801 7.06 -3.54 33.16
CA THR A 801 8.14 -4.24 32.46
C THR A 801 7.54 -4.88 31.21
N PHE A 802 8.19 -4.68 30.06
CA PHE A 802 7.70 -5.28 28.82
C PHE A 802 7.66 -6.80 28.93
N HIS A 803 6.53 -7.36 28.51
CA HIS A 803 6.28 -8.79 28.36
C HIS A 803 5.61 -9.00 27.00
N GLY A 804 5.85 -10.14 26.35
CA GLY A 804 5.29 -10.47 25.03
C GLY A 804 3.76 -10.32 24.93
N SER A 805 3.05 -10.52 26.04
CA SER A 805 1.61 -10.28 26.14
C SER A 805 1.16 -8.86 25.74
N ALA A 806 2.03 -7.85 25.83
CA ALA A 806 1.74 -6.50 25.36
C ALA A 806 1.40 -6.45 23.86
N LEU A 807 1.96 -7.37 23.06
CA LEU A 807 1.67 -7.47 21.63
C LEU A 807 0.23 -7.98 21.40
N VAL A 808 -0.20 -8.96 22.21
CA VAL A 808 -1.57 -9.49 22.21
C VAL A 808 -2.57 -8.43 22.65
N ILE A 809 -2.28 -7.72 23.75
CA ILE A 809 -3.12 -6.64 24.30
C ILE A 809 -3.20 -5.47 23.31
N GLY A 810 -2.07 -5.07 22.72
CA GLY A 810 -2.03 -4.01 21.71
C GLY A 810 -2.85 -4.37 20.46
N ARG A 811 -2.81 -5.64 20.01
CA ARG A 811 -3.67 -6.11 18.92
C ARG A 811 -5.15 -6.02 19.31
N PHE A 812 -5.53 -6.58 20.46
CA PHE A 812 -6.90 -6.52 20.98
C PHE A 812 -7.44 -5.08 21.02
N LEU A 813 -6.64 -4.13 21.50
CA LEU A 813 -7.03 -2.72 21.54
C LEU A 813 -7.31 -2.14 20.13
N ARG A 814 -6.48 -2.46 19.14
CA ARG A 814 -6.63 -1.95 17.76
C ARG A 814 -7.78 -2.60 17.01
N THR A 815 -8.02 -3.89 17.22
CA THR A 815 -9.02 -4.66 16.46
C THR A 815 -10.40 -4.69 17.13
N SER A 816 -10.49 -4.32 18.40
CA SER A 816 -11.74 -4.31 19.16
C SER A 816 -11.99 -2.92 19.73
N TRP A 817 -11.47 -2.62 20.93
CA TRP A 817 -11.86 -1.43 21.71
C TRP A 817 -11.77 -0.10 20.94
N LEU A 818 -10.61 0.22 20.36
CA LEU A 818 -10.40 1.50 19.66
C LEU A 818 -11.15 1.55 18.33
N TRP A 819 -11.21 0.42 17.62
CA TRP A 819 -11.98 0.31 16.38
C TRP A 819 -13.46 0.61 16.64
N ASP A 820 -14.05 -0.04 17.63
CA ASP A 820 -15.47 0.12 17.95
C ASP A 820 -15.77 1.54 18.46
N GLN A 821 -14.98 2.03 19.42
CA GLN A 821 -15.32 3.27 20.11
C GLN A 821 -14.99 4.54 19.32
N VAL A 822 -13.85 4.55 18.61
CA VAL A 822 -13.35 5.75 17.90
C VAL A 822 -13.74 5.74 16.43
N ARG A 823 -13.66 4.59 15.74
CA ARG A 823 -14.03 4.49 14.32
C ARG A 823 -15.52 4.22 14.12
N VAL A 824 -16.04 3.09 14.61
CA VAL A 824 -17.44 2.70 14.34
C VAL A 824 -18.42 3.67 14.99
N GLN A 825 -18.27 3.93 16.29
CA GLN A 825 -19.18 4.81 17.04
C GLN A 825 -18.78 6.29 16.97
N GLY A 826 -17.48 6.58 16.82
CA GLY A 826 -16.97 7.95 16.77
C GLY A 826 -16.94 8.56 15.37
N GLY A 827 -16.95 7.76 14.31
CA GLY A 827 -16.90 8.25 12.93
C GLY A 827 -15.50 8.70 12.47
N ALA A 828 -14.44 8.43 13.24
CA ALA A 828 -13.08 8.65 12.78
C ALA A 828 -12.71 7.64 11.69
N TYR A 829 -11.83 8.01 10.76
CA TYR A 829 -11.36 7.06 9.75
C TYR A 829 -10.47 5.95 10.36
N GLY A 830 -9.72 6.26 11.42
CA GLY A 830 -8.86 5.27 12.08
C GLY A 830 -8.50 5.63 13.51
N ALA A 831 -8.12 4.61 14.29
CA ALA A 831 -7.61 4.75 15.65
C ALA A 831 -6.55 3.69 15.92
N PHE A 832 -5.50 4.07 16.63
CA PHE A 832 -4.31 3.25 16.80
C PHE A 832 -3.76 3.36 18.22
N CYS A 833 -3.04 2.32 18.64
CA CYS A 833 -2.15 2.39 19.78
C CYS A 833 -0.81 1.74 19.45
N ARG A 834 0.25 2.19 20.11
CA ARG A 834 1.61 1.70 19.92
C ARG A 834 2.33 1.64 21.25
N LEU A 835 3.01 0.53 21.52
CA LEU A 835 4.03 0.41 22.55
C LEU A 835 5.38 0.21 21.87
N ASP A 836 6.28 1.18 22.01
CA ASP A 836 7.69 0.95 21.72
C ASP A 836 8.31 0.17 22.88
N ARG A 837 8.54 -1.13 22.68
CA ARG A 837 9.07 -2.01 23.72
C ARG A 837 10.49 -1.67 24.18
N LEU A 838 11.29 -1.01 23.35
CA LEU A 838 12.69 -0.69 23.69
C LEU A 838 12.76 0.58 24.55
N SER A 839 11.89 1.56 24.29
CA SER A 839 11.83 2.81 25.08
C SER A 839 10.80 2.78 26.22
N GLY A 840 9.77 1.94 26.12
CA GLY A 840 8.62 1.90 27.03
C GLY A 840 7.52 2.92 26.69
N VAL A 841 7.70 3.72 25.64
CA VAL A 841 6.76 4.78 25.26
C VAL A 841 5.50 4.17 24.64
N PHE A 842 4.35 4.54 25.19
CA PHE A 842 3.03 4.14 24.74
C PHE A 842 2.24 5.35 24.24
N THR A 843 1.61 5.22 23.07
CA THR A 843 0.78 6.28 22.47
C THR A 843 -0.55 5.74 21.96
N PHE A 844 -1.59 6.56 22.07
CA PHE A 844 -2.85 6.46 21.34
C PHE A 844 -2.89 7.55 20.27
N THR A 845 -3.43 7.24 19.09
CA THR A 845 -3.70 8.25 18.05
C THR A 845 -5.01 7.98 17.31
N SER A 846 -5.66 9.03 16.81
CA SER A 846 -6.77 8.94 15.85
C SER A 846 -6.44 9.62 14.53
N TYR A 847 -7.14 9.22 13.46
CA TYR A 847 -6.90 9.66 12.10
C TYR A 847 -8.18 10.14 11.42
N ARG A 848 -8.14 11.38 10.91
CA ARG A 848 -9.29 12.09 10.31
C ARG A 848 -10.53 11.99 11.20
N ASP A 849 -10.35 12.38 12.45
CA ASP A 849 -11.34 12.23 13.51
C ASP A 849 -12.24 13.47 13.55
N PRO A 850 -13.57 13.34 13.45
CA PRO A 850 -14.48 14.48 13.61
C PRO A 850 -14.58 14.93 15.06
N ASN A 851 -14.04 14.17 16.02
CA ASN A 851 -14.11 14.46 17.44
C ASN A 851 -12.74 14.80 18.04
N LEU A 852 -12.79 15.39 19.23
CA LEU A 852 -11.62 15.64 20.06
C LEU A 852 -11.84 15.13 21.49
N GLU A 853 -12.79 15.71 22.22
CA GLU A 853 -13.05 15.36 23.64
C GLU A 853 -13.56 13.93 23.81
N ARG A 854 -14.42 13.46 22.88
CA ARG A 854 -14.90 12.07 22.88
C ARG A 854 -13.74 11.08 22.76
N THR A 855 -12.83 11.31 21.82
CA THR A 855 -11.69 10.44 21.56
C THR A 855 -10.74 10.39 22.76
N LEU A 856 -10.44 11.55 23.36
CA LEU A 856 -9.64 11.60 24.60
C LEU A 856 -10.28 10.83 25.75
N ARG A 857 -11.62 10.89 25.87
CA ARG A 857 -12.35 10.11 26.87
C ARG A 857 -12.21 8.60 26.64
N VAL A 858 -12.32 8.15 25.39
CA VAL A 858 -12.12 6.73 25.03
C VAL A 858 -10.70 6.27 25.37
N PHE A 859 -9.68 7.10 25.11
CA PHE A 859 -8.30 6.78 25.51
C PHE A 859 -8.18 6.62 27.04
N ASP A 860 -8.86 7.48 27.81
CA ASP A 860 -8.88 7.43 29.27
C ASP A 860 -9.68 6.27 29.87
N GLU A 861 -10.74 5.84 29.19
CA GLU A 861 -11.57 4.70 29.58
C GLU A 861 -10.90 3.35 29.22
N THR A 862 -9.85 3.35 28.40
CA THR A 862 -9.17 2.14 27.96
C THR A 862 -8.61 1.30 29.11
N ALA A 863 -8.06 1.95 30.15
CA ALA A 863 -7.58 1.24 31.33
C ALA A 863 -8.72 0.50 32.07
N GLU A 864 -9.88 1.14 32.22
CA GLU A 864 -11.04 0.53 32.85
C GLU A 864 -11.63 -0.60 32.01
N ALA A 865 -11.67 -0.41 30.68
CA ALA A 865 -12.12 -1.41 29.73
C ALA A 865 -11.26 -2.69 29.81
N LEU A 866 -9.92 -2.54 29.82
CA LEU A 866 -9.00 -3.67 29.96
C LEU A 866 -9.09 -4.33 31.35
N ALA A 867 -9.29 -3.56 32.43
CA ALA A 867 -9.40 -4.13 33.77
C ALA A 867 -10.66 -5.00 33.95
N ARG A 868 -11.71 -4.74 33.16
CA ARG A 868 -13.00 -5.46 33.19
C ARG A 868 -13.13 -6.49 32.08
N VAL A 869 -12.14 -6.60 31.20
CA VAL A 869 -12.20 -7.54 30.08
C VAL A 869 -12.26 -8.97 30.63
N SER A 870 -13.18 -9.76 30.08
CA SER A 870 -13.18 -11.21 30.23
C SER A 870 -13.06 -11.79 28.85
N LEU A 871 -12.03 -12.59 28.65
CA LEU A 871 -11.69 -13.19 27.37
C LEU A 871 -11.79 -14.71 27.53
N PRO A 872 -12.89 -15.32 27.08
CA PRO A 872 -12.96 -16.77 26.96
C PRO A 872 -11.73 -17.29 26.21
N ARG A 873 -11.23 -18.46 26.59
CA ARG A 873 -9.97 -19.03 26.08
C ARG A 873 -9.84 -18.95 24.55
N LYS A 874 -10.91 -19.25 23.81
CA LYS A 874 -10.95 -19.17 22.34
C LYS A 874 -10.67 -17.76 21.80
N GLU A 875 -11.23 -16.72 22.42
CA GLU A 875 -11.01 -15.33 22.00
C GLU A 875 -9.59 -14.86 22.36
N LEU A 876 -9.05 -15.31 23.49
CA LEU A 876 -7.64 -15.07 23.83
C LEU A 876 -6.70 -15.74 22.81
N GLU A 877 -6.95 -16.99 22.44
CA GLU A 877 -6.18 -17.73 21.43
C GLU A 877 -6.21 -17.03 20.07
N LYS A 878 -7.35 -16.48 19.62
CA LYS A 878 -7.42 -15.66 18.39
C LYS A 878 -6.50 -14.44 18.44
N ASN A 879 -6.47 -13.73 19.56
CA ASN A 879 -5.58 -12.57 19.73
C ASN A 879 -4.10 -12.99 19.77
N ILE A 880 -3.79 -14.15 20.36
CA ILE A 880 -2.44 -14.73 20.35
C ILE A 880 -2.02 -15.09 18.91
N LEU A 881 -2.86 -15.82 18.16
CA LEU A 881 -2.61 -16.17 16.76
C LEU A 881 -2.33 -14.91 15.92
N GLY A 882 -3.16 -13.89 16.08
CA GLY A 882 -2.97 -12.63 15.39
C GLY A 882 -1.68 -11.90 15.75
N ALA A 883 -1.29 -11.90 17.03
CA ALA A 883 0.00 -11.32 17.46
C ALA A 883 1.20 -12.10 16.90
N ILE A 884 1.08 -13.44 16.80
CA ILE A 884 2.07 -14.28 16.13
C ILE A 884 2.14 -13.96 14.62
N GLY A 885 0.99 -13.76 13.97
CA GLY A 885 0.92 -13.32 12.57
C GLY A 885 1.64 -11.98 12.33
N ASP A 886 1.48 -11.01 13.24
CA ASP A 886 2.20 -9.73 13.17
C ASP A 886 3.72 -9.91 13.38
N LEU A 887 4.14 -10.83 14.25
CA LEU A 887 5.56 -11.14 14.48
C LEU A 887 6.22 -11.89 13.32
N ASP A 888 5.48 -12.78 12.68
CA ASP A 888 5.92 -13.64 11.59
C ASP A 888 5.62 -13.04 10.21
N ALA A 889 5.25 -11.75 10.14
CA ALA A 889 4.93 -11.08 8.89
C ALA A 889 5.99 -11.35 7.81
N TYR A 890 5.54 -11.73 6.62
CA TYR A 890 6.43 -12.08 5.52
C TYR A 890 7.26 -10.87 5.09
N MET A 891 8.54 -11.13 4.79
CA MET A 891 9.50 -10.13 4.35
C MET A 891 10.20 -10.62 3.08
N LEU A 892 10.34 -9.73 2.11
CA LEU A 892 11.18 -9.96 0.94
C LEU A 892 12.67 -10.02 1.33
N PRO A 893 13.54 -10.59 0.46
CA PRO A 893 14.98 -10.73 0.72
C PRO A 893 15.66 -9.47 1.28
N ASP A 894 15.46 -8.31 0.66
CA ASP A 894 16.03 -7.02 1.07
C ASP A 894 15.53 -6.60 2.46
N ALA A 895 14.22 -6.74 2.70
CA ALA A 895 13.60 -6.45 3.99
C ALA A 895 14.11 -7.39 5.10
N LYS A 896 14.30 -8.68 4.82
CA LYS A 896 14.89 -9.65 5.77
C LYS A 896 16.28 -9.21 6.21
N GLY A 897 17.17 -8.92 5.26
CA GLY A 897 18.52 -8.47 5.56
C GLY A 897 18.54 -7.13 6.31
N HIS A 898 17.75 -6.15 5.85
CA HIS A 898 17.68 -4.85 6.50
C HIS A 898 17.11 -4.92 7.94
N VAL A 899 16.02 -5.63 8.17
CA VAL A 899 15.43 -5.79 9.53
C VAL A 899 16.39 -6.52 10.47
N ALA A 900 17.08 -7.56 10.00
CA ALA A 900 18.09 -8.25 10.79
C ALA A 900 19.26 -7.32 11.14
N PHE A 901 19.71 -6.51 10.18
CA PHE A 901 20.73 -5.48 10.42
C PHE A 901 20.30 -4.48 11.51
N LEU A 902 19.09 -3.91 11.42
CA LEU A 902 18.56 -2.95 12.41
C LEU A 902 18.40 -3.56 13.81
N ARG A 903 17.92 -4.81 13.91
CA ARG A 903 17.87 -5.58 15.17
C ARG A 903 19.25 -5.68 15.80
N SER A 904 20.26 -5.90 14.96
CA SER A 904 21.64 -5.98 15.37
C SER A 904 22.18 -4.65 15.93
N LEU A 905 21.78 -3.51 15.35
CA LEU A 905 22.15 -2.17 15.83
C LEU A 905 21.47 -1.78 17.16
N THR A 906 20.44 -2.51 17.57
CA THR A 906 19.70 -2.28 18.83
C THR A 906 19.96 -3.35 19.88
N GLY A 907 20.85 -4.31 19.58
CA GLY A 907 21.21 -5.40 20.50
C GLY A 907 20.15 -6.49 20.64
N GLN A 908 19.18 -6.55 19.72
CA GLN A 908 18.11 -7.54 19.76
C GLN A 908 18.62 -8.88 19.24
N THR A 909 18.73 -9.86 20.12
CA THR A 909 19.21 -11.20 19.77
C THR A 909 18.06 -12.15 19.43
N GLN A 910 18.37 -13.28 18.77
CA GLN A 910 17.38 -14.32 18.50
C GLN A 910 16.77 -14.85 19.80
N GLU A 911 17.56 -15.00 20.86
CA GLU A 911 17.10 -15.44 22.18
C GLU A 911 16.07 -14.48 22.78
N THR A 912 16.28 -13.17 22.59
CA THR A 912 15.32 -12.15 23.03
C THR A 912 14.02 -12.25 22.23
N LEU A 913 14.10 -12.41 20.91
CA LEU A 913 12.91 -12.55 20.06
C LEU A 913 12.14 -13.84 20.36
N ASP A 914 12.85 -14.94 20.60
CA ASP A 914 12.26 -16.22 21.00
C ASP A 914 11.63 -16.15 22.40
N GLN A 915 12.23 -15.41 23.33
CA GLN A 915 11.61 -15.14 24.63
C GLN A 915 10.30 -14.37 24.46
N ILE A 916 10.31 -13.26 23.72
CA ILE A 916 9.10 -12.45 23.45
C ILE A 916 8.01 -13.33 22.82
N ARG A 917 8.39 -14.21 21.88
CA ARG A 917 7.46 -15.14 21.25
C ARG A 917 6.86 -16.14 22.24
N ARG A 918 7.65 -16.71 23.15
CA ARG A 918 7.13 -17.60 24.22
C ARG A 918 6.14 -16.85 25.11
N GLU A 919 6.48 -15.65 25.54
CA GLU A 919 5.64 -14.78 26.37
C GLU A 919 4.31 -14.40 25.68
N VAL A 920 4.28 -14.31 24.34
CA VAL A 920 3.03 -14.15 23.58
C VAL A 920 2.10 -15.35 23.78
N PHE A 921 2.61 -16.57 23.71
CA PHE A 921 1.83 -17.79 23.94
C PHE A 921 1.39 -17.97 25.41
N GLU A 922 2.14 -17.41 26.35
CA GLU A 922 1.85 -17.44 27.79
C GLU A 922 0.89 -16.33 28.23
N THR A 923 0.26 -15.60 27.29
CA THR A 923 -0.68 -14.53 27.63
C THR A 923 -1.91 -15.09 28.36
N GLU A 924 -2.37 -14.35 29.37
CA GLU A 924 -3.49 -14.69 30.25
C GLU A 924 -4.26 -13.40 30.59
N GLU A 925 -5.50 -13.50 31.10
CA GLU A 925 -6.28 -12.32 31.53
C GLU A 925 -5.57 -11.46 32.58
N GLN A 926 -4.73 -12.06 33.44
CA GLN A 926 -3.97 -11.30 34.45
C GLN A 926 -3.04 -10.28 33.79
N HIS A 927 -2.43 -10.62 32.64
CA HIS A 927 -1.59 -9.70 31.89
C HIS A 927 -2.36 -8.47 31.38
N PHE A 928 -3.64 -8.63 31.00
CA PHE A 928 -4.51 -7.51 30.61
C PHE A 928 -4.76 -6.58 31.81
N ARG A 929 -5.00 -7.15 33.00
CA ARG A 929 -5.21 -6.38 34.24
C ARG A 929 -3.94 -5.66 34.69
N ASP A 930 -2.78 -6.28 34.55
CA ASP A 930 -1.50 -5.67 34.89
C ASP A 930 -1.17 -4.51 33.94
N PHE A 931 -1.43 -4.69 32.65
CA PHE A 931 -1.31 -3.62 31.65
C PHE A 931 -2.32 -2.49 31.90
N ALA A 932 -3.56 -2.83 32.24
CA ALA A 932 -4.58 -1.87 32.63
C ALA A 932 -4.18 -1.02 33.84
N ALA A 933 -3.57 -1.64 34.86
CA ALA A 933 -3.08 -0.93 36.03
C ALA A 933 -1.95 0.05 35.68
N ALA A 934 -1.04 -0.32 34.78
CA ALA A 934 0.01 0.56 34.28
C ALA A 934 -0.56 1.73 33.45
N LEU A 935 -1.51 1.45 32.56
CA LEU A 935 -2.22 2.49 31.79
C LEU A 935 -3.02 3.44 32.68
N GLY A 936 -3.65 2.92 33.74
CA GLY A 936 -4.38 3.72 34.72
C GLY A 936 -3.48 4.74 35.42
N ARG A 937 -2.24 4.36 35.76
CA ARG A 937 -1.23 5.31 36.28
C ARG A 937 -0.75 6.28 35.21
N LEU A 938 -0.57 5.80 33.97
CA LEU A 938 -0.13 6.63 32.85
C LEU A 938 -1.11 7.77 32.53
N LYS A 939 -2.41 7.55 32.70
CA LYS A 939 -3.47 8.54 32.44
C LYS A 939 -3.16 9.91 33.04
N GLU A 940 -2.68 9.96 34.28
CA GLU A 940 -2.37 11.20 35.00
C GLU A 940 -1.05 11.87 34.57
N GLN A 941 -0.12 11.11 33.99
CA GLN A 941 1.22 11.57 33.58
C GLN A 941 1.41 11.65 32.06
N SER A 942 0.32 11.46 31.33
CA SER A 942 0.32 11.49 29.88
C SER A 942 0.36 12.91 29.33
N THR A 943 0.96 13.06 28.16
CA THR A 943 0.95 14.30 27.39
C THR A 943 -0.01 14.19 26.22
N LEU A 944 -0.58 15.34 25.83
CA LEU A 944 -1.48 15.45 24.68
C LEU A 944 -0.79 16.21 23.55
N ALA A 945 -1.03 15.78 22.32
CA ALA A 945 -0.81 16.59 21.14
C ALA A 945 -2.04 16.44 20.23
N VAL A 946 -2.61 17.55 19.79
CA VAL A 946 -3.76 17.57 18.89
C VAL A 946 -3.43 18.41 17.68
N LEU A 947 -3.65 17.87 16.48
CA LEU A 947 -3.50 18.61 15.23
C LEU A 947 -4.87 18.78 14.56
N GLY A 948 -5.23 19.99 14.13
CA GLY A 948 -6.53 20.26 13.50
C GLY A 948 -6.87 21.74 13.37
N GLY A 949 -8.15 22.04 13.10
CA GLY A 949 -8.64 23.42 12.92
C GLY A 949 -8.41 24.32 14.13
N GLU A 950 -7.98 25.56 13.89
CA GLU A 950 -7.65 26.54 14.94
C GLU A 950 -8.83 26.83 15.88
N GLU A 951 -10.01 27.11 15.33
CA GLU A 951 -11.19 27.47 16.12
C GLU A 951 -11.59 26.33 17.08
N SER A 952 -11.62 25.11 16.56
CA SER A 952 -11.93 23.89 17.33
C SER A 952 -10.92 23.61 18.43
N ILE A 953 -9.61 23.76 18.18
CA ILE A 953 -8.58 23.58 19.19
C ILE A 953 -8.68 24.66 20.27
N ARG A 954 -8.84 25.94 19.89
CA ARG A 954 -8.93 27.04 20.84
C ARG A 954 -10.13 26.91 21.79
N LYS A 955 -11.25 26.36 21.33
CA LYS A 955 -12.44 26.09 22.17
C LYS A 955 -12.14 25.15 23.35
N VAL A 956 -11.26 24.18 23.16
CA VAL A 956 -10.92 23.17 24.19
C VAL A 956 -9.55 23.36 24.83
N ALA A 957 -8.75 24.32 24.36
CA ALA A 957 -7.37 24.54 24.81
C ALA A 957 -7.27 24.84 26.31
N GLY A 958 -8.14 25.69 26.85
CA GLY A 958 -8.16 26.01 28.29
C GLY A 958 -8.46 24.77 29.16
N PRO A 959 -9.61 24.09 28.96
CA PRO A 959 -9.97 22.88 29.70
C PRO A 959 -8.94 21.75 29.62
N LEU A 960 -8.26 21.60 28.47
CA LEU A 960 -7.28 20.55 28.23
C LEU A 960 -5.82 20.98 28.49
N GLY A 961 -5.58 22.21 28.92
CA GLY A 961 -4.24 22.74 29.18
C GLY A 961 -3.33 22.77 27.94
N LEU A 962 -3.89 23.00 26.75
CA LEU A 962 -3.13 22.99 25.50
C LEU A 962 -2.41 24.33 25.28
N HIS A 963 -1.10 24.26 25.06
CA HIS A 963 -0.34 25.35 24.46
C HIS A 963 -0.58 25.34 22.94
N VAL A 964 -1.26 26.38 22.44
CA VAL A 964 -1.68 26.45 21.03
C VAL A 964 -0.54 26.99 20.17
N ILE A 965 -0.11 26.22 19.17
CA ILE A 965 1.00 26.53 18.26
C ILE A 965 0.48 26.51 16.81
N PRO A 966 0.65 27.60 16.05
CA PRO A 966 0.33 27.61 14.63
C PRO A 966 1.33 26.77 13.82
N VAL A 967 0.83 25.79 13.05
CA VAL A 967 1.67 24.93 12.20
C VAL A 967 1.54 25.30 10.73
N LEU A 968 0.32 25.41 10.16
CA LEU A 968 0.10 25.80 8.76
C LEU A 968 -0.72 27.07 8.65
#